data_AF-A0A182HH01-F1
#
_entry.id   AF-A0A182HH01-F1
#
_cell.length_a   1.000
_cell.length_b   1.000
_cell.length_c   1.000
_cell.angle_alpha   90.00
_cell.angle_beta   90.00
_cell.angle_gamma   90.00
#
_symmetry.space_group_name_H-M   'P 1'
#
loop_
_entity.id
_entity.type
_entity.pdbx_description
1 polymer ?
#
loop_
_entity_poly.entity_id
_entity_poly.type
_entity_poly.pdbx_seq_one_letter_code
_entity_poly.pdbx_strand_id
1 'polypeptide(L)'
;MSDSETKHSNDLLCIAEIFESIANKDEQALARTLERSSIETVLLFESVYGISPLLHCVQTGEMSRLGLVRRLLASGLCDSETVDSKGRTVLAGLMGAQQAQTQGTAAGFLERMIEIVIEGADDTTACYRMLKHNSLALFQAFLELKQFDERRLFECLTGALTKLSVKQVLLSADLRVFVMFKLADFGFRRLSGDWTGGCDKTADEWKDHIAVVSDCWNVIGKSYDTGSYGDVDDRLLQRLHVLHNHLYFLQHKKFLDYLALREAIFCVAVFWNVLKNPATFTVYRVIVNKRIVIECIRMIAFQLMKVKRFLEQTEQKLCEIVKEGESLIVQQKECLIEDIMKQIKMSCKPTVIKQFEEKSIAIGKELKRNRVDTVAARIVASESFNLEHLMRGKDRSTRRKMIKCYGQLRQLYSLDKIVLAFAQVARVNPANVESFQDSLKRTVMILGEMLKNTNSTPNMPNDRLEDAMGRMISHRFADIVISIRNSYARQFSLSRLLIDAELERRVYSFLPNHTVAVRMVINLLFVLVMAEVRRSFYGQLVRCGSLEALRSLLIYAGEKDVLFPTIHIAFEQVTGYFALVKELLAELRENPIGNTIEFAQLEEQFEVQCGIVEEVQAMLATERELDYENLRKTCFSCNDLPTIRRLLHWKIDTYRPNAVLESICSKWNANASRLSRIHWMDTRLTWIDTETMSNKLAMITCAIGDADAYYNIGHTGELIEKLGIADEVDEEGVDQLNKRLAPYYANIFFLDNKWKVLESFCKQRRLPWNKTLVRQLRQRDQEMLQSLYDERRHKLKTIFEQNDIQTVEVLQIANIIIKEDTLACLEHLQLELCEILTAVGYFGDSFHCVKQRIPMIQGKNFRNLLAHDSLSYNMLTDSGDAKTILNAYIFVHTEVRLFESRQQDTIQLHLPSLADMYRWLEEQQQLLASFQCNDVQRVHELMRAGGAITAYFCFTPNAKHYPAAMLSAGNTIQGFCDRAPSIVPLLGRYFPYLRELYHRPEFALETAIVRRDFETAFKLVDETKPLEGLFYSWPKLMMRLSPAVKASKTLTERRNLLDQFLDYGNEESWWTVTQ
;
A
#
# COMPACT_ATOMS: atom_id res chain seq x y z
N MET A 1 -4.96 -55.36 18.65
CA MET A 1 -3.72 -55.25 19.44
C MET A 1 -2.55 -55.93 18.74
N SER A 2 -2.71 -57.09 18.08
CA SER A 2 -1.64 -57.73 17.30
C SER A 2 -1.11 -56.84 16.16
N ASP A 3 -2.00 -56.23 15.37
CA ASP A 3 -1.60 -55.47 14.17
C ASP A 3 -0.79 -54.21 14.47
N SER A 4 -1.05 -53.55 15.61
CA SER A 4 -0.31 -52.35 16.03
C SER A 4 1.09 -52.67 16.56
N GLU A 5 1.28 -53.81 17.22
CA GLU A 5 2.58 -54.26 17.73
C GLU A 5 3.49 -54.72 16.57
N THR A 6 2.95 -55.45 15.59
CA THR A 6 3.69 -55.80 14.37
C THR A 6 4.08 -54.59 13.54
N LYS A 7 3.22 -53.56 13.43
CA LYS A 7 3.54 -52.33 12.70
C LYS A 7 4.66 -51.54 13.37
N HIS A 8 4.61 -51.39 14.70
CA HIS A 8 5.64 -50.70 15.46
C HIS A 8 7.00 -51.43 15.44
N SER A 9 6.99 -52.76 15.51
CA SER A 9 8.20 -53.58 15.36
C SER A 9 8.83 -53.43 13.97
N ASN A 10 8.01 -53.41 12.91
CA ASN A 10 8.48 -53.17 11.54
C ASN A 10 9.03 -51.75 11.35
N ASP A 11 8.41 -50.72 11.94
CA ASP A 11 8.92 -49.34 11.87
C ASP A 11 10.28 -49.21 12.59
N LEU A 12 10.46 -49.87 13.74
CA LEU A 12 11.75 -49.92 14.46
C LEU A 12 12.85 -50.61 13.65
N LEU A 13 12.51 -51.66 12.90
CA LEU A 13 13.43 -52.32 11.98
C LEU A 13 13.81 -51.35 10.83
N CYS A 14 12.82 -50.69 10.22
CA CYS A 14 13.06 -49.74 9.14
C CYS A 14 13.97 -48.57 9.55
N ILE A 15 13.80 -47.99 10.74
CA ILE A 15 14.67 -46.88 11.19
C ILE A 15 16.11 -47.35 11.43
N ALA A 16 16.31 -48.58 11.92
CA ALA A 16 17.64 -49.16 12.11
C ALA A 16 18.31 -49.43 10.76
N GLU A 17 17.57 -50.00 9.80
CA GLU A 17 18.05 -50.21 8.43
C GLU A 17 18.41 -48.88 7.73
N ILE A 18 17.62 -47.80 7.94
CA ILE A 18 17.96 -46.46 7.42
C ILE A 18 19.27 -45.97 8.05
N PHE A 19 19.44 -46.11 9.36
CA PHE A 19 20.65 -45.68 10.07
C PHE A 19 21.88 -46.45 9.56
N GLU A 20 21.80 -47.77 9.49
CA GLU A 20 22.88 -48.64 9.01
C GLU A 20 23.22 -48.35 7.54
N SER A 21 22.22 -48.13 6.69
CA SER A 21 22.45 -47.81 5.27
C SER A 21 23.17 -46.46 5.09
N ILE A 22 22.84 -45.45 5.91
CA ILE A 22 23.54 -44.16 5.91
C ILE A 22 24.98 -44.33 6.43
N ALA A 23 25.17 -45.08 7.52
CA ALA A 23 26.49 -45.33 8.09
C ALA A 23 27.42 -46.11 7.14
N ASN A 24 26.87 -47.11 6.44
CA ASN A 24 27.60 -47.97 5.50
C ASN A 24 27.69 -47.40 4.08
N LYS A 25 27.07 -46.25 3.81
CA LYS A 25 27.01 -45.62 2.47
C LYS A 25 26.35 -46.52 1.41
N ASP A 26 25.38 -47.36 1.80
CA ASP A 26 24.68 -48.28 0.89
C ASP A 26 23.40 -47.64 0.33
N GLU A 27 23.50 -47.12 -0.90
CA GLU A 27 22.38 -46.49 -1.60
C GLU A 27 21.24 -47.44 -1.96
N GLN A 28 21.55 -48.71 -2.26
CA GLN A 28 20.55 -49.67 -2.70
C GLN A 28 19.74 -50.20 -1.52
N ALA A 29 20.41 -50.48 -0.40
CA ALA A 29 19.74 -50.82 0.85
C ALA A 29 18.84 -49.66 1.28
N LEU A 30 19.35 -48.42 1.29
CA LEU A 30 18.57 -47.24 1.66
C LEU A 30 17.33 -47.08 0.77
N ALA A 31 17.47 -47.22 -0.56
CA ALA A 31 16.34 -47.11 -1.48
C ALA A 31 15.26 -48.16 -1.19
N ARG A 32 15.64 -49.44 -1.01
CA ARG A 32 14.71 -50.53 -0.70
C ARG A 32 13.98 -50.29 0.63
N THR A 33 14.65 -49.75 1.64
CA THR A 33 14.02 -49.44 2.93
C THR A 33 13.11 -48.21 2.83
N LEU A 34 13.46 -47.18 2.04
CA LEU A 34 12.61 -46.01 1.84
C LEU A 34 11.30 -46.34 1.10
N GLU A 35 11.30 -47.28 0.16
CA GLU A 35 10.09 -47.73 -0.57
C GLU A 35 9.01 -48.34 0.35
N ARG A 36 9.43 -48.91 1.48
CA ARG A 36 8.56 -49.51 2.51
C ARG A 36 8.36 -48.60 3.73
N SER A 37 8.96 -47.41 3.73
CA SER A 37 8.87 -46.43 4.82
C SER A 37 7.74 -45.42 4.56
N SER A 38 7.20 -44.85 5.64
CA SER A 38 6.26 -43.73 5.56
C SER A 38 6.82 -42.48 6.25
N ILE A 39 6.05 -41.39 6.24
CA ILE A 39 6.45 -40.17 6.96
C ILE A 39 6.57 -40.44 8.46
N GLU A 40 5.71 -41.30 9.00
CA GLU A 40 5.74 -41.75 10.38
C GLU A 40 7.04 -42.51 10.72
N THR A 41 7.55 -43.34 9.81
CA THR A 41 8.85 -44.02 9.98
C THR A 41 9.99 -42.99 10.11
N VAL A 42 10.00 -41.92 9.29
CA VAL A 42 11.01 -40.85 9.38
C VAL A 42 10.88 -40.04 10.67
N LEU A 43 9.65 -39.73 11.10
CA LEU A 43 9.41 -39.04 12.36
C LEU A 43 9.84 -39.89 13.57
N LEU A 44 9.66 -41.21 13.50
CA LEU A 44 10.16 -42.14 14.51
C LEU A 44 11.69 -42.15 14.54
N PHE A 45 12.35 -42.19 13.37
CA PHE A 45 13.82 -42.07 13.27
C PHE A 45 14.31 -40.81 14.00
N GLU A 46 13.71 -39.66 13.70
CA GLU A 46 14.06 -38.38 14.32
C GLU A 46 13.84 -38.38 15.84
N SER A 47 12.78 -39.04 16.31
CA SER A 47 12.51 -39.18 17.74
C SER A 47 13.52 -40.07 18.45
N VAL A 48 14.02 -41.12 17.80
CA VAL A 48 14.96 -42.10 18.38
C VAL A 48 16.39 -41.58 18.34
N TYR A 49 16.83 -41.02 17.22
CA TYR A 49 18.21 -40.59 17.00
C TYR A 49 18.44 -39.09 17.27
N GLY A 50 17.39 -38.31 17.50
CA GLY A 50 17.48 -36.87 17.75
C GLY A 50 17.88 -36.03 16.52
N ILE A 51 17.91 -36.65 15.33
CA ILE A 51 18.35 -36.05 14.09
C ILE A 51 17.58 -36.61 12.89
N SER A 52 17.35 -35.80 11.86
CA SER A 52 16.73 -36.30 10.62
C SER A 52 17.70 -37.16 9.80
N PRO A 53 17.20 -38.17 9.06
CA PRO A 53 18.04 -38.99 8.19
C PRO A 53 18.87 -38.14 7.22
N LEU A 54 18.26 -37.08 6.67
CA LEU A 54 18.94 -36.15 5.77
C LEU A 54 20.04 -35.37 6.49
N LEU A 55 19.76 -34.80 7.67
CA LEU A 55 20.76 -34.03 8.40
C LEU A 55 21.93 -34.92 8.84
N HIS A 56 21.65 -36.14 9.30
CA HIS A 56 22.68 -37.13 9.64
C HIS A 56 23.56 -37.49 8.42
N CYS A 57 22.95 -37.60 7.25
CA CYS A 57 23.66 -37.86 6.01
C CYS A 57 24.61 -36.70 5.64
N VAL A 58 24.14 -35.45 5.72
CA VAL A 58 24.89 -34.27 5.25
C VAL A 58 25.89 -33.68 6.25
N GLN A 59 25.81 -34.03 7.53
CA GLN A 59 26.63 -33.46 8.62
C GLN A 59 28.14 -33.48 8.36
N THR A 60 28.63 -34.48 7.63
CA THR A 60 30.06 -34.68 7.34
C THR A 60 30.53 -33.97 6.08
N GLY A 61 29.62 -33.50 5.21
CA GLY A 61 29.95 -32.85 3.94
C GLY A 61 30.68 -33.75 2.93
N GLU A 62 30.65 -35.07 3.10
CA GLU A 62 31.39 -36.01 2.25
C GLU A 62 30.71 -36.22 0.89
N MET A 63 31.46 -35.99 -0.21
CA MET A 63 30.96 -36.22 -1.58
C MET A 63 30.46 -37.65 -1.82
N SER A 64 31.02 -38.65 -1.13
CA SER A 64 30.58 -40.05 -1.22
C SER A 64 29.15 -40.29 -0.73
N ARG A 65 28.52 -39.33 -0.04
CA ARG A 65 27.17 -39.45 0.50
C ARG A 65 26.09 -38.82 -0.39
N LEU A 66 26.46 -38.19 -1.51
CA LEU A 66 25.51 -37.51 -2.41
C LEU A 66 24.45 -38.45 -2.98
N GLY A 67 24.79 -39.70 -3.29
CA GLY A 67 23.81 -40.67 -3.77
C GLY A 67 22.77 -41.03 -2.70
N LEU A 68 23.17 -41.16 -1.43
CA LEU A 68 22.25 -41.33 -0.30
C LEU A 68 21.30 -40.14 -0.15
N VAL A 69 21.84 -38.91 -0.24
CA VAL A 69 21.03 -37.67 -0.21
C VAL A 69 19.99 -37.70 -1.33
N ARG A 70 20.39 -38.03 -2.56
CA ARG A 70 19.47 -38.11 -3.70
C ARG A 70 18.35 -39.11 -3.44
N ARG A 71 18.64 -40.28 -2.85
CA ARG A 71 17.61 -41.26 -2.45
C ARG A 71 16.65 -40.72 -1.39
N LEU A 72 17.18 -40.04 -0.37
CA LEU A 72 16.37 -39.45 0.70
C LEU A 72 15.42 -38.37 0.17
N LEU A 73 15.92 -37.44 -0.66
CA LEU A 73 15.08 -36.39 -1.24
C LEU A 73 14.08 -36.94 -2.26
N ALA A 74 14.49 -37.90 -3.10
CA ALA A 74 13.60 -38.53 -4.09
C ALA A 74 12.47 -39.35 -3.46
N SER A 75 12.65 -39.86 -2.24
CA SER A 75 11.57 -40.54 -1.51
C SER A 75 10.39 -39.62 -1.21
N GLY A 76 10.63 -38.30 -1.15
CA GLY A 76 9.65 -37.31 -0.73
C GLY A 76 9.37 -37.30 0.78
N LEU A 77 9.91 -38.24 1.56
CA LEU A 77 9.76 -38.32 3.03
C LEU A 77 10.70 -37.35 3.77
N CYS A 78 11.82 -37.02 3.12
CA CYS A 78 12.79 -36.03 3.55
C CYS A 78 12.80 -34.84 2.59
N ASP A 79 12.98 -33.63 3.11
CA ASP A 79 13.18 -32.42 2.33
C ASP A 79 14.28 -31.56 2.95
N SER A 80 14.78 -30.61 2.16
CA SER A 80 15.87 -29.73 2.55
C SER A 80 15.44 -28.55 3.44
N GLU A 81 14.14 -28.31 3.58
CA GLU A 81 13.57 -27.17 4.30
C GLU A 81 13.46 -27.43 5.80
N THR A 82 13.73 -28.67 6.26
CA THR A 82 13.78 -28.98 7.68
C THR A 82 14.85 -28.15 8.39
N VAL A 83 14.52 -27.62 9.56
CA VAL A 83 15.37 -26.71 10.33
C VAL A 83 16.14 -27.40 11.45
N ASP A 84 17.34 -26.90 11.72
CA ASP A 84 18.14 -27.25 12.90
C ASP A 84 17.62 -26.53 14.17
N SER A 85 18.26 -26.78 15.32
CA SER A 85 17.92 -26.11 16.58
C SER A 85 18.10 -24.59 16.54
N LYS A 86 18.89 -24.06 15.60
CA LYS A 86 19.05 -22.61 15.37
C LYS A 86 18.04 -22.06 14.37
N GLY A 87 17.10 -22.87 13.89
CA GLY A 87 16.10 -22.51 12.90
C GLY A 87 16.61 -22.36 11.47
N ARG A 88 17.80 -22.89 11.18
CA ARG A 88 18.38 -22.86 9.83
C ARG A 88 18.01 -24.13 9.10
N THR A 89 17.53 -24.01 7.87
CA THR A 89 17.27 -25.17 7.01
C THR A 89 18.56 -25.97 6.73
N VAL A 90 18.44 -27.22 6.26
CA VAL A 90 19.60 -28.09 5.95
C VAL A 90 20.62 -27.37 5.07
N LEU A 91 20.16 -26.76 3.97
CA LEU A 91 21.06 -26.03 3.05
C LEU A 91 21.63 -24.75 3.68
N ALA A 92 20.84 -24.00 4.44
CA ALA A 92 21.33 -22.79 5.11
C ALA A 92 22.36 -23.12 6.22
N GLY A 93 22.18 -24.26 6.90
CA GLY A 93 23.14 -24.79 7.87
C GLY A 93 24.48 -25.17 7.23
N LEU A 94 24.43 -25.85 6.07
CA LEU A 94 25.62 -26.18 5.28
C LEU A 94 26.37 -24.92 4.81
N MET A 95 25.64 -23.90 4.33
CA MET A 95 26.24 -22.63 3.94
C MET A 95 26.97 -21.95 5.11
N GLY A 96 26.35 -21.94 6.30
CA GLY A 96 26.98 -21.40 7.50
C GLY A 96 28.23 -22.19 7.95
N ALA A 97 28.22 -23.53 7.78
CA ALA A 97 29.38 -24.36 8.08
C ALA A 97 30.54 -24.13 7.09
N GLN A 98 30.23 -23.97 5.80
CA GLN A 98 31.20 -23.68 4.75
C GLN A 98 31.87 -22.31 4.96
N GLN A 99 31.13 -21.28 5.37
CA GLN A 99 31.69 -19.96 5.70
C GLN A 99 32.58 -19.97 6.95
N ALA A 100 32.32 -20.87 7.90
CA ALA A 100 33.09 -20.98 9.14
C ALA A 100 34.39 -21.80 8.98
N GLN A 101 34.52 -22.60 7.93
CA GLN A 101 35.69 -23.47 7.69
C GLN A 101 36.68 -22.80 6.73
N THR A 102 37.92 -22.60 7.18
CA THR A 102 38.96 -21.91 6.40
C THR A 102 39.74 -22.81 5.43
N GLN A 103 39.60 -24.15 5.48
CA GLN A 103 40.33 -25.08 4.60
C GLN A 103 39.58 -26.40 4.29
N GLY A 104 39.41 -26.70 3.01
CA GLY A 104 39.80 -28.00 2.44
C GLY A 104 38.75 -29.08 2.12
N THR A 105 37.79 -29.39 2.99
CA THR A 105 37.08 -30.70 2.89
C THR A 105 35.63 -30.67 2.38
N ALA A 106 35.00 -29.50 2.23
CA ALA A 106 33.60 -29.35 1.79
C ALA A 106 33.43 -28.66 0.42
N ALA A 107 34.51 -28.43 -0.32
CA ALA A 107 34.47 -27.71 -1.59
C ALA A 107 33.61 -28.48 -2.62
N GLY A 108 32.52 -27.87 -3.10
CA GLY A 108 31.62 -28.46 -4.08
C GLY A 108 30.44 -29.24 -3.50
N PHE A 109 30.41 -29.56 -2.20
CA PHE A 109 29.33 -30.37 -1.62
C PHE A 109 28.01 -29.60 -1.58
N LEU A 110 28.04 -28.33 -1.15
CA LEU A 110 26.85 -27.47 -1.12
C LEU A 110 26.27 -27.25 -2.52
N GLU A 111 27.14 -27.04 -3.51
CA GLU A 111 26.76 -26.84 -4.91
C GLU A 111 26.03 -28.08 -5.44
N ARG A 112 26.55 -29.29 -5.18
CA ARG A 112 25.86 -30.54 -5.52
C ARG A 112 24.55 -30.72 -4.75
N MET A 113 24.49 -30.33 -3.48
CA MET A 113 23.25 -30.34 -2.70
C MET A 113 22.18 -29.43 -3.32
N ILE A 114 22.57 -28.22 -3.76
CA ILE A 114 21.69 -27.29 -4.46
C ILE A 114 21.17 -27.93 -5.75
N GLU A 115 22.05 -28.52 -6.57
CA GLU A 115 21.67 -29.23 -7.80
C GLU A 115 20.66 -30.35 -7.57
N ILE A 116 20.84 -31.15 -6.51
CA ILE A 116 19.91 -32.23 -6.17
C ILE A 116 18.53 -31.66 -5.76
N VAL A 117 18.49 -30.59 -4.96
CA VAL A 117 17.22 -30.03 -4.46
C VAL A 117 16.39 -29.40 -5.60
N ILE A 118 17.04 -28.87 -6.62
CA ILE A 118 16.38 -28.29 -7.80
C ILE A 118 16.29 -29.27 -8.97
N GLU A 119 16.69 -30.53 -8.79
CA GLU A 119 16.63 -31.55 -9.83
C GLU A 119 15.19 -31.71 -10.34
N GLY A 120 15.02 -31.64 -11.67
CA GLY A 120 13.72 -31.73 -12.34
C GLY A 120 12.79 -30.51 -12.19
N ALA A 121 13.20 -29.45 -11.49
CA ALA A 121 12.44 -28.21 -11.39
C ALA A 121 12.72 -27.28 -12.57
N ASP A 122 11.68 -26.61 -13.08
CA ASP A 122 11.88 -25.42 -13.91
C ASP A 122 12.53 -24.30 -13.08
N ASP A 123 13.13 -23.32 -13.76
CA ASP A 123 13.90 -22.26 -13.10
C ASP A 123 13.07 -21.43 -12.10
N THR A 124 11.79 -21.16 -12.39
CA THR A 124 10.90 -20.42 -11.48
C THR A 124 10.64 -21.24 -10.22
N THR A 125 10.40 -22.54 -10.38
CA THR A 125 10.24 -23.48 -9.28
C THR A 125 11.55 -23.64 -8.49
N ALA A 126 12.71 -23.63 -9.15
CA ALA A 126 14.02 -23.65 -8.50
C ALA A 126 14.24 -22.39 -7.65
N CYS A 127 13.99 -21.20 -8.21
CA CYS A 127 14.02 -19.94 -7.45
C CYS A 127 13.06 -19.98 -6.25
N TYR A 128 11.83 -20.46 -6.45
CA TYR A 128 10.86 -20.60 -5.38
C TYR A 128 11.35 -21.52 -4.25
N ARG A 129 11.89 -22.71 -4.59
CA ARG A 129 12.47 -23.64 -3.61
C ARG A 129 13.61 -22.99 -2.83
N MET A 130 14.53 -22.31 -3.52
CA MET A 130 15.68 -21.66 -2.89
C MET A 130 15.29 -20.50 -1.98
N LEU A 131 14.31 -19.68 -2.37
CA LEU A 131 13.81 -18.58 -1.54
C LEU A 131 13.14 -19.06 -0.23
N LYS A 132 12.50 -20.24 -0.24
CA LYS A 132 11.87 -20.81 0.97
C LYS A 132 12.87 -21.16 2.07
N HIS A 133 14.14 -21.38 1.73
CA HIS A 133 15.19 -21.58 2.73
C HIS A 133 15.51 -20.32 3.55
N ASN A 134 14.99 -19.17 3.12
CA ASN A 134 15.03 -17.90 3.83
C ASN A 134 16.44 -17.47 4.28
N SER A 135 17.43 -17.68 3.40
CA SER A 135 18.84 -17.37 3.65
C SER A 135 19.44 -16.66 2.43
N LEU A 136 19.88 -15.41 2.62
CA LEU A 136 20.53 -14.62 1.56
C LEU A 136 21.79 -15.28 1.02
N ALA A 137 22.69 -15.72 1.91
CA ALA A 137 23.96 -16.34 1.52
C ALA A 137 23.76 -17.60 0.67
N LEU A 138 22.81 -18.46 1.05
CA LEU A 138 22.47 -19.64 0.25
C LEU A 138 21.89 -19.26 -1.11
N PHE A 139 21.02 -18.24 -1.14
CA PHE A 139 20.41 -17.80 -2.39
C PHE A 139 21.45 -17.21 -3.36
N GLN A 140 22.44 -16.46 -2.85
CA GLN A 140 23.57 -15.96 -3.64
C GLN A 140 24.39 -17.11 -4.25
N ALA A 141 24.75 -18.12 -3.45
CA ALA A 141 25.45 -19.30 -3.93
C ALA A 141 24.67 -20.05 -5.03
N PHE A 142 23.35 -20.15 -4.90
CA PHE A 142 22.48 -20.71 -5.95
C PHE A 142 22.53 -19.90 -7.25
N LEU A 143 22.51 -18.57 -7.18
CA LEU A 143 22.57 -17.72 -8.37
C LEU A 143 23.93 -17.83 -9.08
N GLU A 144 25.03 -17.90 -8.32
CA GLU A 144 26.38 -18.11 -8.85
C GLU A 144 26.52 -19.47 -9.56
N LEU A 145 25.90 -20.50 -9.00
CA LEU A 145 25.88 -21.84 -9.58
C LEU A 145 25.07 -21.92 -10.88
N LYS A 146 23.88 -21.30 -10.92
CA LYS A 146 22.97 -21.38 -12.07
C LYS A 146 23.33 -20.47 -13.23
N GLN A 147 24.02 -19.35 -12.95
CA GLN A 147 24.42 -18.37 -13.97
C GLN A 147 23.27 -17.95 -14.89
N PHE A 148 22.17 -17.51 -14.29
CA PHE A 148 21.02 -17.05 -15.06
C PHE A 148 21.36 -15.87 -15.97
N ASP A 149 20.78 -15.87 -17.18
CA ASP A 149 20.61 -14.65 -17.94
C ASP A 149 19.75 -13.64 -17.16
N GLU A 150 20.05 -12.34 -17.29
CA GLU A 150 19.38 -11.26 -16.54
C GLU A 150 17.85 -11.30 -16.68
N ARG A 151 17.35 -11.52 -17.91
CA ARG A 151 15.90 -11.56 -18.18
C ARG A 151 15.28 -12.82 -17.59
N ARG A 152 15.94 -13.96 -17.75
CA ARG A 152 15.45 -15.22 -17.20
C ARG A 152 15.36 -15.16 -15.68
N LEU A 153 16.39 -14.61 -15.03
CA LEU A 153 16.39 -14.39 -13.58
C LEU A 153 15.21 -13.51 -13.15
N PHE A 154 14.97 -12.42 -13.87
CA PHE A 154 13.86 -11.51 -13.59
C PHE A 154 12.48 -12.20 -13.64
N GLU A 155 12.22 -12.99 -14.69
CA GLU A 155 10.98 -13.78 -14.82
C GLU A 155 10.82 -14.77 -13.66
N CYS A 156 11.89 -15.51 -13.34
CA CYS A 156 11.87 -16.56 -12.32
C CYS A 156 11.68 -15.96 -10.92
N LEU A 157 12.36 -14.85 -10.61
CA LEU A 157 12.18 -14.13 -9.35
C LEU A 157 10.77 -13.54 -9.21
N THR A 158 10.25 -12.95 -10.29
CA THR A 158 8.88 -12.41 -10.32
C THR A 158 7.87 -13.51 -10.03
N GLY A 159 7.94 -14.62 -10.76
CA GLY A 159 7.03 -15.74 -10.56
C GLY A 159 7.13 -16.38 -9.18
N ALA A 160 8.35 -16.55 -8.67
CA ALA A 160 8.59 -17.10 -7.34
C ALA A 160 8.06 -16.18 -6.23
N LEU A 161 8.30 -14.86 -6.31
CA LEU A 161 7.78 -13.89 -5.34
C LEU A 161 6.25 -13.80 -5.39
N THR A 162 5.63 -13.80 -6.56
CA THR A 162 4.17 -13.85 -6.68
C THR A 162 3.61 -15.11 -6.01
N LYS A 163 4.25 -16.26 -6.19
CA LYS A 163 3.85 -17.52 -5.54
C LYS A 163 3.99 -17.47 -4.03
N LEU A 164 5.10 -16.91 -3.51
CA LEU A 164 5.31 -16.71 -2.08
C LEU A 164 4.27 -15.76 -1.46
N SER A 165 3.97 -14.64 -2.12
CA SER A 165 2.96 -13.68 -1.68
C SER A 165 1.55 -14.29 -1.63
N VAL A 166 1.14 -15.01 -2.69
CA VAL A 166 -0.16 -15.70 -2.72
C VAL A 166 -0.25 -16.76 -1.62
N LYS A 167 0.85 -17.50 -1.39
CA LYS A 167 0.94 -18.51 -0.32
C LYS A 167 1.26 -17.92 1.05
N GLN A 168 1.37 -16.59 1.19
CA GLN A 168 1.63 -15.91 2.46
C GLN A 168 2.90 -16.39 3.19
N VAL A 169 3.95 -16.70 2.44
CA VAL A 169 5.27 -17.03 2.98
C VAL A 169 6.09 -15.76 3.13
N LEU A 170 6.52 -15.45 4.35
CA LEU A 170 7.34 -14.27 4.63
C LEU A 170 8.81 -14.57 4.38
N LEU A 171 9.47 -13.65 3.66
CA LEU A 171 10.92 -13.62 3.55
C LEU A 171 11.51 -12.73 4.64
N SER A 172 12.70 -13.08 5.09
CA SER A 172 13.59 -12.24 5.88
C SER A 172 13.86 -10.91 5.16
N ALA A 173 14.08 -9.85 5.94
CA ALA A 173 14.19 -8.50 5.40
C ALA A 173 15.34 -8.37 4.38
N ASP A 174 16.47 -9.02 4.66
CA ASP A 174 17.67 -9.05 3.82
C ASP A 174 17.46 -9.75 2.49
N LEU A 175 16.90 -10.96 2.52
CA LEU A 175 16.61 -11.71 1.30
C LEU A 175 15.55 -10.98 0.47
N ARG A 176 14.49 -10.45 1.11
CA ARG A 176 13.46 -9.67 0.42
C ARG A 176 14.07 -8.45 -0.28
N VAL A 177 14.86 -7.65 0.43
CA VAL A 177 15.51 -6.45 -0.12
C VAL A 177 16.45 -6.81 -1.27
N PHE A 178 17.24 -7.87 -1.15
CA PHE A 178 18.13 -8.33 -2.22
C PHE A 178 17.38 -8.73 -3.50
N VAL A 179 16.31 -9.52 -3.37
CA VAL A 179 15.50 -9.93 -4.53
C VAL A 179 14.82 -8.71 -5.17
N MET A 180 14.26 -7.83 -4.35
CA MET A 180 13.64 -6.59 -4.82
C MET A 180 14.65 -5.67 -5.53
N PHE A 181 15.89 -5.60 -5.04
CA PHE A 181 17.00 -4.90 -5.70
C PHE A 181 17.27 -5.49 -7.09
N LYS A 182 17.39 -6.81 -7.22
CA LYS A 182 17.61 -7.47 -8.53
C LYS A 182 16.50 -7.17 -9.53
N LEU A 183 15.24 -7.18 -9.06
CA LEU A 183 14.10 -6.81 -9.91
C LEU A 183 14.14 -5.35 -10.32
N ALA A 184 14.40 -4.45 -9.37
CA ALA A 184 14.44 -3.00 -9.59
C ALA A 184 15.59 -2.59 -10.53
N ASP A 185 16.76 -3.18 -10.37
CA ASP A 185 17.92 -2.95 -11.24
C ASP A 185 17.65 -3.41 -12.68
N PHE A 186 17.13 -4.65 -12.87
CA PHE A 186 16.73 -5.13 -14.19
C PHE A 186 15.66 -4.24 -14.80
N GLY A 187 14.63 -3.91 -14.03
CA GLY A 187 13.56 -3.05 -14.46
C GLY A 187 14.09 -1.71 -14.97
N PHE A 188 15.00 -1.08 -14.23
CA PHE A 188 15.48 0.26 -14.55
C PHE A 188 16.30 0.29 -15.84
N ARG A 189 17.08 -0.77 -16.06
CA ARG A 189 17.97 -0.91 -17.23
C ARG A 189 17.24 -1.43 -18.48
N ARG A 190 16.26 -2.32 -18.32
CA ARG A 190 15.67 -3.10 -19.44
C ARG A 190 14.20 -2.83 -19.71
N LEU A 191 13.43 -2.40 -18.70
CA LEU A 191 12.00 -2.10 -18.83
C LEU A 191 11.74 -0.57 -18.84
N SER A 192 12.77 0.21 -19.16
CA SER A 192 12.69 1.65 -19.42
C SER A 192 12.16 1.93 -20.83
N GLY A 193 11.22 2.87 -20.97
CA GLY A 193 10.60 3.25 -22.24
C GLY A 193 9.11 2.97 -22.29
N ASP A 194 8.50 3.14 -23.47
CA ASP A 194 7.10 2.78 -23.72
C ASP A 194 7.02 1.27 -23.91
N TRP A 195 6.63 0.54 -22.87
CA TRP A 195 6.51 -0.91 -22.95
C TRP A 195 5.05 -1.32 -23.11
N THR A 196 4.70 -1.81 -24.29
CA THR A 196 3.36 -2.28 -24.62
C THR A 196 3.06 -3.70 -24.12
N GLY A 197 4.02 -4.35 -23.45
CA GLY A 197 3.86 -5.73 -22.98
C GLY A 197 3.77 -6.77 -24.11
N GLY A 198 4.11 -6.40 -25.35
CA GLY A 198 4.00 -7.28 -26.51
C GLY A 198 2.58 -7.51 -27.04
N CYS A 199 1.56 -6.84 -26.48
CA CYS A 199 0.18 -6.90 -26.96
C CYS A 199 -0.24 -5.53 -27.52
N ASP A 200 -0.81 -5.53 -28.73
CA ASP A 200 -1.56 -4.37 -29.22
C ASP A 200 -2.66 -4.05 -28.22
N LYS A 201 -2.81 -2.76 -27.85
CA LYS A 201 -3.87 -2.27 -26.95
C LYS A 201 -5.25 -2.65 -27.55
N THR A 202 -5.80 -3.80 -27.16
CA THR A 202 -7.10 -4.23 -27.65
C THR A 202 -8.16 -3.33 -27.04
N ALA A 203 -9.05 -2.81 -27.87
CA ALA A 203 -10.14 -1.93 -27.42
C ALA A 203 -11.01 -2.59 -26.34
N ASP A 204 -11.01 -3.92 -26.30
CA ASP A 204 -11.89 -4.77 -25.50
C ASP A 204 -11.33 -5.22 -24.15
N GLU A 205 -10.12 -4.81 -23.76
CA GLU A 205 -9.51 -5.22 -22.48
C GLU A 205 -10.42 -4.97 -21.25
N TRP A 206 -11.29 -3.96 -21.31
CA TRP A 206 -12.25 -3.67 -20.26
C TRP A 206 -13.28 -4.80 -20.05
N LYS A 207 -13.64 -5.55 -21.10
CA LYS A 207 -14.56 -6.69 -21.04
C LYS A 207 -13.98 -7.83 -20.19
N ASP A 208 -12.66 -8.04 -20.28
CA ASP A 208 -11.92 -9.05 -19.52
C ASP A 208 -11.81 -8.65 -18.04
N HIS A 209 -11.48 -7.38 -17.77
CA HIS A 209 -11.47 -6.88 -16.41
C HIS A 209 -12.85 -6.98 -15.73
N ILE A 210 -13.94 -6.71 -16.45
CA ILE A 210 -15.30 -6.91 -15.91
C ILE A 210 -15.59 -8.38 -15.65
N ALA A 211 -15.13 -9.29 -16.52
CA ALA A 211 -15.31 -10.73 -16.32
C ALA A 211 -14.62 -11.20 -15.03
N VAL A 212 -13.36 -10.80 -14.81
CA VAL A 212 -12.63 -11.15 -13.58
C VAL A 212 -13.29 -10.56 -12.34
N VAL A 213 -13.80 -9.32 -12.41
CA VAL A 213 -14.56 -8.72 -11.30
C VAL A 213 -15.82 -9.52 -10.99
N SER A 214 -16.55 -9.97 -12.03
CA SER A 214 -17.73 -10.82 -11.87
C SER A 214 -17.38 -12.18 -11.24
N ASP A 215 -16.28 -12.81 -11.68
CA ASP A 215 -15.84 -14.10 -11.15
C ASP A 215 -15.44 -14.01 -9.68
N CYS A 216 -14.73 -12.95 -9.31
CA CYS A 216 -14.41 -12.68 -7.91
C CYS A 216 -15.68 -12.45 -7.08
N TRP A 217 -16.64 -11.68 -7.60
CA TRP A 217 -17.92 -11.47 -6.93
C TRP A 217 -18.72 -12.77 -6.76
N ASN A 218 -18.72 -13.67 -7.74
CA ASN A 218 -19.44 -14.95 -7.64
C ASN A 218 -18.97 -15.79 -6.44
N VAL A 219 -17.66 -15.82 -6.20
CA VAL A 219 -17.08 -16.48 -5.02
C VAL A 219 -17.42 -15.71 -3.75
N ILE A 220 -17.23 -14.38 -3.76
CA ILE A 220 -17.47 -13.53 -2.59
C ILE A 220 -18.93 -13.59 -2.14
N GLY A 221 -19.87 -13.40 -3.07
CA GLY A 221 -21.30 -13.39 -2.81
C GLY A 221 -21.81 -14.75 -2.31
N LYS A 222 -21.22 -15.86 -2.74
CA LYS A 222 -21.60 -17.21 -2.29
C LYS A 222 -21.12 -17.51 -0.86
N SER A 223 -19.92 -17.06 -0.50
CA SER A 223 -19.24 -17.51 0.73
C SER A 223 -19.12 -16.44 1.82
N TYR A 224 -19.24 -15.15 1.50
CA TYR A 224 -18.91 -14.05 2.44
C TYR A 224 -19.98 -12.95 2.54
N ASP A 225 -21.03 -12.93 1.69
CA ASP A 225 -22.23 -12.07 1.86
C ASP A 225 -23.16 -12.65 2.95
N THR A 226 -22.60 -12.93 4.13
CA THR A 226 -23.26 -13.61 5.26
C THR A 226 -23.92 -12.63 6.24
N GLY A 227 -23.57 -11.34 6.14
CA GLY A 227 -23.93 -10.33 7.13
C GLY A 227 -23.07 -10.32 8.41
N SER A 228 -22.12 -11.24 8.57
CA SER A 228 -21.11 -11.15 9.65
C SER A 228 -20.13 -10.00 9.37
N TYR A 229 -19.42 -9.50 10.38
CA TYR A 229 -18.26 -8.62 10.20
C TYR A 229 -16.93 -9.40 10.21
N GLY A 230 -16.90 -10.62 10.75
CA GLY A 230 -15.68 -11.34 11.12
C GLY A 230 -15.25 -12.51 10.24
N ASP A 231 -16.09 -13.04 9.33
CA ASP A 231 -15.69 -14.14 8.44
C ASP A 231 -14.72 -13.69 7.32
N VAL A 232 -13.45 -13.54 7.67
CA VAL A 232 -12.39 -13.19 6.72
C VAL A 232 -11.33 -14.28 6.75
N ASP A 233 -10.97 -14.76 5.55
CA ASP A 233 -9.92 -15.75 5.33
C ASP A 233 -9.01 -15.29 4.17
N ASP A 234 -7.98 -16.08 3.85
CA ASP A 234 -7.05 -15.74 2.76
C ASP A 234 -7.75 -15.68 1.40
N ARG A 235 -8.82 -16.48 1.21
CA ARG A 235 -9.56 -16.50 -0.05
C ARG A 235 -10.31 -15.19 -0.28
N LEU A 236 -10.99 -14.65 0.74
CA LEU A 236 -11.60 -13.33 0.65
C LEU A 236 -10.54 -12.25 0.39
N LEU A 237 -9.44 -12.24 1.16
CA LEU A 237 -8.39 -11.23 1.01
C LEU A 237 -7.75 -11.24 -0.37
N GLN A 238 -7.48 -12.41 -0.93
CA GLN A 238 -6.96 -12.52 -2.29
C GLN A 238 -7.99 -11.96 -3.29
N ARG A 239 -9.26 -12.38 -3.20
CA ARG A 239 -10.29 -11.94 -4.16
C ARG A 239 -10.50 -10.43 -4.11
N LEU A 240 -10.42 -9.82 -2.93
CA LEU A 240 -10.44 -8.37 -2.76
C LEU A 240 -9.23 -7.68 -3.40
N HIS A 241 -8.04 -8.27 -3.30
CA HIS A 241 -6.83 -7.77 -3.95
C HIS A 241 -6.91 -7.83 -5.48
N VAL A 242 -7.45 -8.92 -6.04
CA VAL A 242 -7.72 -9.04 -7.48
C VAL A 242 -8.77 -8.03 -7.93
N LEU A 243 -9.88 -7.90 -7.18
CA LEU A 243 -10.91 -6.89 -7.45
C LEU A 243 -10.35 -5.48 -7.47
N HIS A 244 -9.57 -5.11 -6.44
CA HIS A 244 -8.89 -3.82 -6.39
C HIS A 244 -8.12 -3.54 -7.68
N ASN A 245 -7.28 -4.48 -8.12
CA ASN A 245 -6.43 -4.30 -9.29
C ASN A 245 -7.25 -4.14 -10.58
N HIS A 246 -8.26 -4.97 -10.81
CA HIS A 246 -9.08 -4.86 -12.02
C HIS A 246 -10.01 -3.64 -12.02
N LEU A 247 -10.53 -3.22 -10.85
CA LEU A 247 -11.26 -1.96 -10.74
C LEU A 247 -10.35 -0.76 -11.01
N TYR A 248 -9.09 -0.81 -10.56
CA TYR A 248 -8.10 0.22 -10.86
C TYR A 248 -7.86 0.40 -12.36
N PHE A 249 -7.85 -0.68 -13.14
CA PHE A 249 -7.72 -0.60 -14.60
C PHE A 249 -9.00 -0.08 -15.29
N LEU A 250 -10.17 -0.25 -14.66
CA LEU A 250 -11.46 0.24 -15.17
C LEU A 250 -11.74 1.70 -14.82
N GLN A 251 -11.13 2.27 -13.78
CA GLN A 251 -11.45 3.59 -13.24
C GLN A 251 -11.27 4.77 -14.22
N HIS A 252 -10.53 4.56 -15.31
CA HIS A 252 -10.26 5.59 -16.33
C HIS A 252 -11.24 5.54 -17.50
N LYS A 253 -12.19 4.59 -17.51
CA LYS A 253 -13.23 4.47 -18.53
C LYS A 253 -14.37 5.46 -18.22
N LYS A 254 -14.51 6.48 -19.07
CA LYS A 254 -15.49 7.57 -18.89
C LYS A 254 -16.94 7.08 -18.72
N PHE A 255 -17.33 6.01 -19.41
CA PHE A 255 -18.67 5.43 -19.28
C PHE A 255 -18.95 4.80 -17.89
N LEU A 256 -17.94 4.68 -17.01
CA LEU A 256 -18.06 4.17 -15.64
C LEU A 256 -18.00 5.27 -14.57
N ASP A 257 -17.85 6.54 -14.94
CA ASP A 257 -17.69 7.66 -13.99
C ASP A 257 -18.83 7.74 -12.94
N TYR A 258 -20.01 7.25 -13.29
CA TYR A 258 -21.18 7.23 -12.40
C TYR A 258 -21.11 6.19 -11.26
N LEU A 259 -20.21 5.20 -11.33
CA LEU A 259 -20.11 4.10 -10.35
C LEU A 259 -19.25 4.42 -9.13
N ALA A 260 -18.54 5.56 -9.11
CA ALA A 260 -17.63 5.94 -8.02
C ALA A 260 -16.57 4.84 -7.73
N LEU A 261 -15.91 4.36 -8.79
CA LEU A 261 -14.94 3.26 -8.70
C LEU A 261 -13.72 3.62 -7.84
N ARG A 262 -13.28 4.89 -7.86
CA ARG A 262 -12.09 5.35 -7.11
C ARG A 262 -12.32 5.24 -5.60
N GLU A 263 -13.50 5.61 -5.17
CA GLU A 263 -13.93 5.51 -3.78
C GLU A 263 -13.99 4.05 -3.33
N ALA A 264 -14.48 3.16 -4.20
CA ALA A 264 -14.50 1.73 -3.92
C ALA A 264 -13.09 1.13 -3.81
N ILE A 265 -12.20 1.46 -4.76
CA ILE A 265 -10.79 1.04 -4.78
C ILE A 265 -10.11 1.43 -3.47
N PHE A 266 -10.27 2.69 -3.05
CA PHE A 266 -9.67 3.19 -1.81
C PHE A 266 -10.23 2.48 -0.57
N CYS A 267 -11.55 2.32 -0.45
CA CYS A 267 -12.17 1.61 0.67
C CYS A 267 -11.72 0.15 0.76
N VAL A 268 -11.61 -0.55 -0.39
CA VAL A 268 -11.08 -1.93 -0.44
C VAL A 268 -9.62 -1.96 -0.01
N ALA A 269 -8.82 -1.00 -0.46
CA ALA A 269 -7.41 -0.95 -0.13
C ALA A 269 -7.15 -0.71 1.36
N VAL A 270 -7.86 0.24 1.98
CA VAL A 270 -7.78 0.46 3.43
C VAL A 270 -8.24 -0.77 4.20
N PHE A 271 -9.39 -1.37 3.84
CA PHE A 271 -9.90 -2.56 4.52
C PHE A 271 -8.93 -3.75 4.43
N TRP A 272 -8.30 -3.96 3.27
CA TRP A 272 -7.30 -5.01 3.11
C TRP A 272 -6.07 -4.78 4.00
N ASN A 273 -5.60 -3.53 4.08
CA ASN A 273 -4.44 -3.14 4.89
C ASN A 273 -4.72 -3.17 6.41
N VAL A 274 -5.97 -2.98 6.86
CA VAL A 274 -6.38 -3.17 8.27
C VAL A 274 -6.02 -4.57 8.80
N LEU A 275 -6.00 -5.57 7.91
CA LEU A 275 -5.70 -6.97 8.25
C LEU A 275 -4.25 -7.35 7.93
N LYS A 276 -3.70 -6.88 6.81
CA LYS A 276 -2.32 -7.22 6.40
C LYS A 276 -1.25 -6.34 7.04
N ASN A 277 -1.56 -5.09 7.36
CA ASN A 277 -0.66 -4.09 7.93
C ASN A 277 -1.29 -3.38 9.15
N PRO A 278 -1.65 -4.13 10.22
CA PRO A 278 -2.40 -3.58 11.34
C PRO A 278 -1.65 -2.45 12.09
N ALA A 279 -0.32 -2.45 12.09
CA ALA A 279 0.48 -1.42 12.77
C ALA A 279 0.13 0.02 12.32
N THR A 280 -0.15 0.21 11.03
CA THR A 280 -0.44 1.53 10.44
C THR A 280 -1.94 1.76 10.24
N PHE A 281 -2.72 0.71 10.02
CA PHE A 281 -4.11 0.85 9.56
C PHE A 281 -5.18 0.55 10.62
N THR A 282 -4.82 0.18 11.85
CA THR A 282 -5.80 -0.20 12.88
C THR A 282 -6.83 0.91 13.18
N VAL A 283 -6.42 2.17 13.12
CA VAL A 283 -7.29 3.35 13.35
C VAL A 283 -8.51 3.39 12.42
N TYR A 284 -8.42 2.82 11.22
CA TYR A 284 -9.49 2.86 10.22
C TYR A 284 -10.60 1.81 10.45
N ARG A 285 -10.44 0.89 11.42
CA ARG A 285 -11.45 -0.14 11.77
C ARG A 285 -12.79 0.45 12.19
N VAL A 286 -12.79 1.64 12.79
CA VAL A 286 -14.03 2.31 13.20
C VAL A 286 -14.77 3.00 12.03
N ILE A 287 -14.16 3.05 10.84
CA ILE A 287 -14.74 3.70 9.65
C ILE A 287 -15.15 2.66 8.61
N VAL A 288 -14.24 1.75 8.25
CA VAL A 288 -14.48 0.75 7.19
C VAL A 288 -14.55 -0.64 7.76
N ASN A 289 -15.53 -1.41 7.30
CA ASN A 289 -15.76 -2.78 7.71
C ASN A 289 -16.21 -3.64 6.53
N LYS A 290 -16.14 -4.97 6.72
CA LYS A 290 -16.44 -5.96 5.68
C LYS A 290 -17.82 -5.78 5.05
N ARG A 291 -18.86 -5.44 5.82
CA ARG A 291 -20.23 -5.29 5.29
C ARG A 291 -20.33 -4.14 4.32
N ILE A 292 -19.71 -2.99 4.63
CA ILE A 292 -19.65 -1.85 3.71
C ILE A 292 -18.95 -2.26 2.41
N VAL A 293 -17.79 -2.91 2.53
CA VAL A 293 -16.99 -3.36 1.37
C VAL A 293 -17.77 -4.33 0.49
N ILE A 294 -18.39 -5.37 1.07
CA ILE A 294 -19.17 -6.37 0.33
C ILE A 294 -20.40 -5.75 -0.32
N GLU A 295 -21.15 -4.89 0.38
CA GLU A 295 -22.32 -4.19 -0.21
C GLU A 295 -21.92 -3.35 -1.42
N CYS A 296 -20.77 -2.67 -1.36
CA CYS A 296 -20.25 -1.84 -2.44
C CYS A 296 -19.78 -2.67 -3.63
N ILE A 297 -18.97 -3.71 -3.40
CA ILE A 297 -18.48 -4.61 -4.45
C ILE A 297 -19.64 -5.29 -5.15
N ARG A 298 -20.64 -5.76 -4.40
CA ARG A 298 -21.88 -6.32 -4.95
C ARG A 298 -22.52 -5.38 -5.96
N MET A 299 -22.74 -4.13 -5.54
CA MET A 299 -23.36 -3.11 -6.38
C MET A 299 -22.54 -2.83 -7.64
N ILE A 300 -21.21 -2.69 -7.51
CA ILE A 300 -20.31 -2.46 -8.63
C ILE A 300 -20.29 -3.64 -9.59
N ALA A 301 -20.11 -4.87 -9.11
CA ALA A 301 -20.06 -6.06 -9.95
C ALA A 301 -21.35 -6.24 -10.77
N PHE A 302 -22.52 -6.09 -10.15
CA PHE A 302 -23.80 -6.16 -10.87
C PHE A 302 -23.98 -5.03 -11.88
N GLN A 303 -23.54 -3.82 -11.55
CA GLN A 303 -23.62 -2.69 -12.49
C GLN A 303 -22.66 -2.86 -13.66
N LEU A 304 -21.41 -3.32 -13.43
CA LEU A 304 -20.45 -3.61 -14.49
C LEU A 304 -20.97 -4.68 -15.45
N MET A 305 -21.65 -5.73 -14.95
CA MET A 305 -22.27 -6.73 -15.82
C MET A 305 -23.42 -6.17 -16.66
N LYS A 306 -24.22 -5.24 -16.12
CA LYS A 306 -25.26 -4.54 -16.90
C LYS A 306 -24.63 -3.65 -17.98
N VAL A 307 -23.57 -2.92 -17.63
CA VAL A 307 -22.81 -2.08 -18.57
C VAL A 307 -22.23 -2.94 -19.68
N LYS A 308 -21.54 -4.03 -19.35
CA LYS A 308 -20.95 -4.96 -20.32
C LYS A 308 -21.98 -5.45 -21.33
N ARG A 309 -23.12 -5.99 -20.85
CA ARG A 309 -24.21 -6.45 -21.73
C ARG A 309 -24.77 -5.34 -22.61
N PHE A 310 -24.99 -4.15 -22.05
CA PHE A 310 -25.51 -3.01 -22.81
C PHE A 310 -24.54 -2.58 -23.92
N LEU A 311 -23.24 -2.50 -23.60
CA LEU A 311 -22.22 -2.07 -24.54
C LEU A 311 -21.92 -3.14 -25.61
N GLU A 312 -21.93 -4.43 -25.25
CA GLU A 312 -21.82 -5.54 -26.22
C GLU A 312 -23.00 -5.55 -27.21
N GLN A 313 -24.23 -5.33 -26.74
CA GLN A 313 -25.40 -5.18 -27.61
C GLN A 313 -25.28 -3.94 -28.52
N THR A 314 -24.73 -2.85 -27.98
CA THR A 314 -24.50 -1.62 -28.75
C THR A 314 -23.46 -1.85 -29.84
N GLU A 315 -22.36 -2.50 -29.49
CA GLU A 315 -21.29 -2.87 -30.42
C GLU A 315 -21.79 -3.83 -31.51
N GLN A 316 -22.58 -4.84 -31.16
CA GLN A 316 -23.16 -5.76 -32.13
C GLN A 316 -24.05 -5.01 -33.13
N LYS A 317 -24.93 -4.12 -32.66
CA LYS A 317 -25.77 -3.28 -33.53
C LYS A 317 -24.92 -2.39 -34.43
N LEU A 318 -23.85 -1.80 -33.91
CA LEU A 318 -22.90 -1.00 -34.70
C LEU A 318 -22.20 -1.86 -35.77
N CYS A 319 -21.80 -3.09 -35.44
CA CYS A 319 -21.21 -4.01 -36.41
C CYS A 319 -22.20 -4.38 -37.51
N GLU A 320 -23.46 -4.66 -37.17
CA GLU A 320 -24.55 -4.94 -38.13
C GLU A 320 -24.75 -3.75 -39.08
N ILE A 321 -24.89 -2.54 -38.52
CA ILE A 321 -25.00 -1.26 -39.23
C ILE A 321 -23.84 -1.02 -40.20
N VAL A 322 -22.60 -1.24 -39.74
CA VAL A 322 -21.41 -0.98 -40.57
C VAL A 322 -21.23 -2.05 -41.65
N LYS A 323 -21.55 -3.32 -41.37
CA LYS A 323 -21.55 -4.41 -42.36
C LYS A 323 -22.58 -4.17 -43.47
N GLU A 324 -23.76 -3.67 -43.12
CA GLU A 324 -24.76 -3.22 -44.10
C GLU A 324 -24.19 -2.11 -45.00
N GLY A 325 -23.43 -1.17 -44.43
CA GLY A 325 -22.74 -0.09 -45.17
C GLY A 325 -21.55 -0.48 -46.05
N GLU A 326 -20.90 -1.62 -45.79
CA GLU A 326 -19.84 -2.14 -46.66
C GLU A 326 -20.37 -2.76 -47.95
N SER A 327 -21.63 -3.23 -47.96
CA SER A 327 -22.26 -3.93 -49.09
C SER A 327 -22.74 -3.01 -50.23
N LEU A 328 -22.59 -1.69 -50.09
CA LEU A 328 -23.16 -0.68 -51.01
C LEU A 328 -22.09 0.16 -51.72
N ILE A 329 -22.37 0.55 -52.98
CA ILE A 329 -21.48 1.36 -53.83
C ILE A 329 -21.30 2.76 -53.23
N VAL A 330 -20.13 3.39 -53.46
CA VAL A 330 -19.65 4.65 -52.83
C VAL A 330 -20.69 5.79 -52.77
N GLN A 331 -21.56 5.96 -53.77
CA GLN A 331 -22.61 7.00 -53.78
C GLN A 331 -23.82 6.69 -52.86
N GLN A 332 -24.05 5.43 -52.49
CA GLN A 332 -25.09 5.03 -51.53
C GLN A 332 -24.62 5.10 -50.07
N LYS A 333 -23.30 5.24 -49.83
CA LYS A 333 -22.74 5.32 -48.47
C LYS A 333 -23.14 6.58 -47.72
N GLU A 334 -23.32 7.71 -48.41
CA GLU A 334 -23.76 8.97 -47.79
C GLU A 334 -25.25 8.92 -47.41
N CYS A 335 -26.12 8.40 -48.28
CA CYS A 335 -27.54 8.17 -47.97
C CYS A 335 -27.73 7.11 -46.87
N LEU A 336 -26.88 6.08 -46.84
CA LEU A 336 -26.94 5.07 -45.78
C LEU A 336 -26.40 5.59 -44.44
N ILE A 337 -25.38 6.45 -44.43
CA ILE A 337 -24.98 7.15 -43.21
C ILE A 337 -26.17 7.95 -42.67
N GLU A 338 -26.94 8.65 -43.51
CA GLU A 338 -28.17 9.33 -43.12
C GLU A 338 -29.26 8.37 -42.58
N ASP A 339 -29.49 7.23 -43.22
CA ASP A 339 -30.47 6.23 -42.75
C ASP A 339 -30.03 5.51 -41.47
N ILE A 340 -28.74 5.24 -41.32
CA ILE A 340 -28.10 4.74 -40.09
C ILE A 340 -28.23 5.78 -38.98
N MET A 341 -27.97 7.06 -39.28
CA MET A 341 -28.18 8.17 -38.33
C MET A 341 -29.65 8.22 -37.91
N LYS A 342 -30.59 7.95 -38.83
CA LYS A 342 -32.03 7.91 -38.58
C LYS A 342 -32.45 6.72 -37.72
N GLN A 343 -31.90 5.52 -37.96
CA GLN A 343 -32.15 4.34 -37.12
C GLN A 343 -31.51 4.45 -35.73
N ILE A 344 -30.29 4.98 -35.63
CA ILE A 344 -29.64 5.31 -34.34
C ILE A 344 -30.47 6.39 -33.61
N LYS A 345 -31.03 7.37 -34.33
CA LYS A 345 -31.98 8.36 -33.80
C LYS A 345 -33.24 7.75 -33.19
N MET A 346 -33.72 6.64 -33.75
CA MET A 346 -34.89 5.91 -33.25
C MET A 346 -34.58 4.94 -32.11
N SER A 347 -33.33 4.47 -32.00
CA SER A 347 -32.94 3.35 -31.13
C SER A 347 -32.12 3.74 -29.90
N CYS A 348 -31.48 4.92 -29.92
CA CYS A 348 -30.53 5.37 -28.90
C CYS A 348 -30.95 6.70 -28.27
N LYS A 349 -30.41 7.01 -27.08
CA LYS A 349 -30.68 8.29 -26.40
C LYS A 349 -30.09 9.49 -27.17
N PRO A 350 -30.71 10.69 -27.10
CA PRO A 350 -30.28 11.93 -27.79
C PRO A 350 -28.79 12.26 -27.64
N THR A 351 -28.19 11.91 -26.51
CA THR A 351 -26.77 12.14 -26.20
C THR A 351 -25.81 11.27 -27.01
N VAL A 352 -26.20 10.02 -27.32
CA VAL A 352 -25.41 9.09 -28.16
C VAL A 352 -25.46 9.54 -29.61
N ILE A 353 -26.61 10.04 -30.05
CA ILE A 353 -26.85 10.56 -31.41
C ILE A 353 -25.95 11.77 -31.71
N LYS A 354 -25.89 12.75 -30.81
CA LYS A 354 -25.10 13.98 -30.99
C LYS A 354 -23.58 13.74 -31.09
N GLN A 355 -23.08 12.72 -30.38
CA GLN A 355 -21.65 12.37 -30.36
C GLN A 355 -21.23 11.54 -31.58
N PHE A 356 -22.15 10.74 -32.14
CA PHE A 356 -21.95 10.00 -33.38
C PHE A 356 -21.87 10.95 -34.58
N GLU A 357 -22.71 12.00 -34.59
CA GLU A 357 -22.67 13.08 -35.60
C GLU A 357 -21.27 13.74 -35.64
N GLU A 358 -20.67 14.05 -34.48
CA GLU A 358 -19.35 14.69 -34.35
C GLU A 358 -18.15 13.83 -34.81
N LYS A 359 -18.25 12.49 -34.77
CA LYS A 359 -17.14 11.56 -35.10
C LYS A 359 -17.27 10.81 -36.43
N SER A 360 -18.43 10.88 -37.08
CA SER A 360 -18.72 10.23 -38.36
C SER A 360 -17.64 10.44 -39.45
N ILE A 361 -17.05 11.64 -39.51
CA ILE A 361 -15.98 12.02 -40.44
C ILE A 361 -14.64 11.30 -40.14
N ALA A 362 -14.34 11.02 -38.87
CA ALA A 362 -13.13 10.30 -38.46
C ALA A 362 -13.26 8.79 -38.69
N ILE A 363 -14.45 8.25 -38.44
CA ILE A 363 -14.81 6.84 -38.65
C ILE A 363 -14.71 6.46 -40.15
N GLY A 364 -15.15 7.34 -41.05
CA GLY A 364 -15.00 7.15 -42.50
C GLY A 364 -13.55 7.05 -43.01
N LYS A 365 -12.58 7.62 -42.28
CA LYS A 365 -11.13 7.48 -42.58
C LYS A 365 -10.53 6.18 -42.03
N GLU A 366 -10.98 5.70 -40.88
CA GLU A 366 -10.50 4.44 -40.27
C GLU A 366 -11.10 3.18 -40.91
N LEU A 367 -12.35 3.25 -41.39
CA LEU A 367 -13.01 2.16 -42.13
C LEU A 367 -12.28 1.76 -43.43
N LYS A 368 -11.42 2.63 -43.98
CA LYS A 368 -10.56 2.29 -45.14
C LYS A 368 -9.34 1.43 -44.79
N ARG A 369 -9.01 1.28 -43.50
CA ARG A 369 -7.74 0.67 -43.04
C ARG A 369 -7.89 -0.51 -42.07
N ASN A 370 -9.03 -0.65 -41.39
CA ASN A 370 -9.24 -1.65 -40.33
C ASN A 370 -10.55 -2.42 -40.51
N ARG A 371 -10.64 -3.63 -39.94
CA ARG A 371 -11.87 -4.44 -39.93
C ARG A 371 -12.98 -3.73 -39.13
N VAL A 372 -14.22 -3.85 -39.61
CA VAL A 372 -15.44 -3.28 -39.00
C VAL A 372 -15.56 -3.55 -37.51
N ASP A 373 -15.37 -4.81 -37.10
CA ASP A 373 -15.53 -5.22 -35.71
C ASP A 373 -14.52 -4.50 -34.79
N THR A 374 -13.31 -4.18 -35.29
CA THR A 374 -12.27 -3.44 -34.55
C THR A 374 -12.61 -1.96 -34.39
N VAL A 375 -13.31 -1.37 -35.37
CA VAL A 375 -13.73 0.03 -35.33
C VAL A 375 -14.88 0.20 -34.32
N ALA A 376 -15.87 -0.68 -34.35
CA ALA A 376 -16.99 -0.67 -33.39
C ALA A 376 -16.50 -0.80 -31.94
N ALA A 377 -15.62 -1.78 -31.66
CA ALA A 377 -15.02 -1.95 -30.34
C ALA A 377 -14.25 -0.70 -29.86
N ARG A 378 -13.47 -0.05 -30.74
CA ARG A 378 -12.75 1.19 -30.42
C ARG A 378 -13.68 2.37 -30.14
N ILE A 379 -14.78 2.48 -30.88
CA ILE A 379 -15.82 3.50 -30.65
C ILE A 379 -16.38 3.32 -29.24
N VAL A 380 -16.93 2.13 -28.94
CA VAL A 380 -17.53 1.83 -27.64
C VAL A 380 -16.54 2.04 -26.48
N ALA A 381 -15.29 1.59 -26.63
CA ALA A 381 -14.26 1.70 -25.61
C ALA A 381 -13.75 3.14 -25.38
N SER A 382 -13.90 4.03 -26.37
CA SER A 382 -13.46 5.43 -26.32
C SER A 382 -14.58 6.42 -25.97
N GLU A 383 -15.82 5.94 -25.87
CA GLU A 383 -17.01 6.77 -25.70
C GLU A 383 -17.37 7.08 -24.24
N SER A 384 -18.05 8.20 -24.04
CA SER A 384 -18.58 8.67 -22.76
C SER A 384 -20.09 8.47 -22.72
N PHE A 385 -20.54 7.22 -22.65
CA PHE A 385 -21.96 6.92 -22.45
C PHE A 385 -22.41 7.36 -21.05
N ASN A 386 -23.50 8.13 -20.95
CA ASN A 386 -24.15 8.34 -19.66
C ASN A 386 -25.04 7.14 -19.30
N LEU A 387 -24.50 6.26 -18.45
CA LEU A 387 -25.13 5.02 -18.01
C LEU A 387 -25.75 5.11 -16.60
N GLU A 388 -25.87 6.32 -16.02
CA GLU A 388 -26.40 6.50 -14.66
C GLU A 388 -27.85 5.99 -14.50
N HIS A 389 -28.61 5.99 -15.59
CA HIS A 389 -29.97 5.44 -15.63
C HIS A 389 -30.05 3.95 -15.27
N LEU A 390 -28.93 3.21 -15.32
CA LEU A 390 -28.86 1.81 -14.89
C LEU A 390 -28.85 1.65 -13.36
N MET A 391 -28.57 2.72 -12.61
CA MET A 391 -28.62 2.73 -11.14
C MET A 391 -30.04 2.88 -10.61
N ARG A 392 -30.50 1.88 -9.83
CA ARG A 392 -31.78 1.91 -9.12
C ARG A 392 -31.64 2.52 -7.71
N GLY A 393 -32.75 2.75 -7.01
CA GLY A 393 -32.77 3.40 -5.69
C GLY A 393 -31.83 2.79 -4.64
N LYS A 394 -31.80 1.44 -4.51
CA LYS A 394 -30.89 0.72 -3.60
C LYS A 394 -29.42 0.92 -3.98
N ASP A 395 -29.10 0.88 -5.28
CA ASP A 395 -27.73 1.10 -5.78
C ASP A 395 -27.27 2.53 -5.48
N ARG A 396 -28.14 3.53 -5.69
CA ARG A 396 -27.86 4.93 -5.37
C ARG A 396 -27.68 5.16 -3.87
N SER A 397 -28.42 4.44 -3.02
CA SER A 397 -28.22 4.47 -1.57
C SER A 397 -26.87 3.88 -1.17
N THR A 398 -26.52 2.72 -1.74
CA THR A 398 -25.23 2.04 -1.50
C THR A 398 -24.05 2.91 -1.94
N ARG A 399 -24.13 3.50 -3.15
CA ARG A 399 -23.12 4.46 -3.64
C ARG A 399 -22.97 5.66 -2.70
N ARG A 400 -24.06 6.24 -2.20
CA ARG A 400 -23.98 7.35 -1.23
C ARG A 400 -23.33 6.94 0.08
N LYS A 401 -23.63 5.74 0.60
CA LYS A 401 -22.95 5.20 1.79
C LYS A 401 -21.45 5.03 1.55
N MET A 402 -21.07 4.50 0.39
CA MET A 402 -19.68 4.32 -0.02
C MET A 402 -18.93 5.64 -0.10
N ILE A 403 -19.51 6.65 -0.78
CA ILE A 403 -18.92 7.99 -0.91
C ILE A 403 -18.75 8.63 0.48
N LYS A 404 -19.72 8.45 1.39
CA LYS A 404 -19.60 8.93 2.77
C LYS A 404 -18.45 8.23 3.52
N CYS A 405 -18.37 6.91 3.44
CA CYS A 405 -17.29 6.14 4.06
C CYS A 405 -15.92 6.56 3.51
N TYR A 406 -15.81 6.68 2.18
CA TYR A 406 -14.64 7.19 1.50
C TYR A 406 -14.26 8.59 1.98
N GLY A 407 -15.21 9.52 2.05
CA GLY A 407 -14.94 10.90 2.49
C GLY A 407 -14.32 10.94 3.89
N GLN A 408 -14.87 10.15 4.83
CA GLN A 408 -14.32 10.04 6.20
C GLN A 408 -12.93 9.39 6.23
N LEU A 409 -12.75 8.27 5.51
CA LEU A 409 -11.44 7.61 5.40
C LEU A 409 -10.39 8.55 4.81
N ARG A 410 -10.72 9.23 3.72
CA ARG A 410 -9.79 10.10 3.00
C ARG A 410 -9.43 11.33 3.80
N GLN A 411 -10.38 11.94 4.52
CA GLN A 411 -10.09 13.06 5.42
C GLN A 411 -9.10 12.65 6.50
N LEU A 412 -9.38 11.56 7.22
CA LEU A 412 -8.52 11.09 8.29
C LEU A 412 -7.13 10.73 7.76
N TYR A 413 -7.08 9.93 6.69
CA TYR A 413 -5.84 9.49 6.05
C TYR A 413 -4.98 10.67 5.57
N SER A 414 -5.62 11.70 5.00
CA SER A 414 -4.91 12.88 4.50
C SER A 414 -4.33 13.72 5.65
N LEU A 415 -5.09 13.95 6.71
CA LEU A 415 -4.60 14.68 7.88
C LEU A 415 -3.51 13.92 8.62
N ASP A 416 -3.65 12.61 8.79
CA ASP A 416 -2.63 11.75 9.41
C ASP A 416 -1.30 11.86 8.65
N LYS A 417 -1.33 11.79 7.32
CA LYS A 417 -0.14 11.98 6.47
C LYS A 417 0.47 13.39 6.61
N ILE A 418 -0.35 14.44 6.74
CA ILE A 418 0.14 15.81 6.96
C ILE A 418 0.79 15.94 8.35
N VAL A 419 0.13 15.44 9.41
CA VAL A 419 0.66 15.47 10.78
C VAL A 419 2.01 14.76 10.84
N LEU A 420 2.13 13.59 10.22
CA LEU A 420 3.39 12.85 10.12
C LEU A 420 4.47 13.67 9.37
N ALA A 421 4.14 14.27 8.22
CA ALA A 421 5.10 15.07 7.45
C ALA A 421 5.62 16.30 8.23
N PHE A 422 4.75 17.02 8.94
CA PHE A 422 5.17 18.14 9.79
C PHE A 422 5.95 17.69 11.03
N ALA A 423 5.63 16.53 11.60
CA ALA A 423 6.41 15.95 12.68
C ALA A 423 7.83 15.57 12.23
N GLN A 424 7.99 15.10 10.99
CA GLN A 424 9.29 14.79 10.38
C GLN A 424 10.14 16.04 10.16
N VAL A 425 9.57 17.09 9.56
CA VAL A 425 10.29 18.36 9.35
C VAL A 425 10.76 18.98 10.66
N ALA A 426 9.94 18.91 11.71
CA ALA A 426 10.29 19.44 13.02
C ALA A 426 11.51 18.74 13.68
N ARG A 427 11.92 17.57 13.18
CA ARG A 427 13.09 16.82 13.66
C ARG A 427 14.35 17.06 12.83
N VAL A 428 14.22 17.67 11.64
CA VAL A 428 15.38 17.95 10.78
C VAL A 428 16.25 18.99 11.47
N ASN A 429 17.57 18.77 11.49
CA ASN A 429 18.51 19.79 11.96
C ASN A 429 18.55 20.97 10.97
N PRO A 430 18.15 22.20 11.38
CA PRO A 430 18.18 23.37 10.50
C PRO A 430 19.59 23.73 10.01
N ALA A 431 20.64 23.24 10.67
CA ALA A 431 22.02 23.45 10.25
C ALA A 431 22.37 22.72 8.93
N ASN A 432 21.64 21.64 8.57
CA ASN A 432 21.78 21.00 7.26
C ASN A 432 20.78 21.62 6.28
N VAL A 433 21.13 22.81 5.77
CA VAL A 433 20.25 23.68 4.99
C VAL A 433 19.66 22.98 3.76
N GLU A 434 20.44 22.15 3.06
CA GLU A 434 19.97 21.48 1.84
C GLU A 434 18.96 20.37 2.14
N SER A 435 19.28 19.45 3.05
CA SER A 435 18.33 18.39 3.43
C SER A 435 17.07 18.97 4.07
N PHE A 436 17.23 20.05 4.86
CA PHE A 436 16.10 20.78 5.42
C PHE A 436 15.19 21.38 4.34
N GLN A 437 15.77 22.03 3.33
CA GLN A 437 15.01 22.63 2.23
C GLN A 437 14.22 21.58 1.44
N ASP A 438 14.84 20.44 1.09
CA ASP A 438 14.19 19.40 0.32
C ASP A 438 13.08 18.69 1.11
N SER A 439 13.30 18.42 2.40
CA SER A 439 12.27 17.84 3.27
C SER A 439 11.08 18.80 3.48
N LEU A 440 11.33 20.11 3.58
CA LEU A 440 10.28 21.11 3.66
C LEU A 440 9.55 21.29 2.33
N LYS A 441 10.25 21.27 1.19
CA LYS A 441 9.64 21.21 -0.15
C LYS A 441 8.71 20.02 -0.28
N ARG A 442 9.17 18.83 0.11
CA ARG A 442 8.37 17.60 0.09
C ARG A 442 7.14 17.71 0.99
N THR A 443 7.27 18.29 2.17
CA THR A 443 6.15 18.49 3.11
C THR A 443 5.09 19.44 2.55
N VAL A 444 5.51 20.58 1.96
CA VAL A 444 4.58 21.50 1.28
C VAL A 444 3.91 20.82 0.07
N MET A 445 4.64 19.97 -0.65
CA MET A 445 4.07 19.17 -1.73
C MET A 445 3.04 18.15 -1.22
N ILE A 446 3.31 17.44 -0.12
CA ILE A 446 2.36 16.51 0.51
C ILE A 446 1.11 17.28 0.94
N LEU A 447 1.26 18.45 1.54
CA LEU A 447 0.14 19.31 1.93
C LEU A 447 -0.71 19.70 0.71
N GLY A 448 -0.09 20.19 -0.38
CA GLY A 448 -0.79 20.47 -1.63
C GLY A 448 -1.41 19.22 -2.28
N GLU A 449 -0.75 18.06 -2.16
CA GLU A 449 -1.24 16.75 -2.62
C GLU A 449 -2.46 16.28 -1.82
N MET A 450 -2.63 16.69 -0.57
CA MET A 450 -3.76 16.33 0.29
C MET A 450 -4.93 17.32 0.21
N LEU A 451 -4.69 18.55 -0.25
CA LEU A 451 -5.73 19.58 -0.45
C LEU A 451 -6.29 19.61 -1.89
N LYS A 452 -5.48 19.28 -2.92
CA LYS A 452 -5.92 19.27 -4.33
C LYS A 452 -6.81 18.09 -4.78
N ASN A 453 -8.08 18.32 -5.09
CA ASN A 453 -8.87 17.30 -5.80
C ASN A 453 -8.24 16.94 -7.17
N THR A 454 -7.82 15.68 -7.36
CA THR A 454 -7.32 15.19 -8.66
C THR A 454 -8.11 14.00 -9.19
N ASN A 455 -7.94 13.73 -10.49
CA ASN A 455 -8.52 12.55 -11.14
C ASN A 455 -7.94 11.21 -10.64
N SER A 456 -6.80 11.20 -9.95
CA SER A 456 -6.18 9.96 -9.45
C SER A 456 -6.32 9.83 -7.93
N THR A 457 -6.50 10.95 -7.24
CA THR A 457 -6.64 11.07 -5.79
C THR A 457 -7.66 12.18 -5.49
N PRO A 458 -8.95 11.85 -5.27
CA PRO A 458 -9.90 12.81 -4.70
C PRO A 458 -9.45 13.16 -3.28
N ASN A 459 -9.49 14.42 -2.89
CA ASN A 459 -8.87 14.92 -1.65
C ASN A 459 -9.87 15.31 -0.59
N MET A 460 -9.37 15.79 0.56
CA MET A 460 -10.08 16.10 1.80
C MET A 460 -11.40 16.84 1.52
N PRO A 461 -12.55 16.13 1.39
CA PRO A 461 -13.78 16.73 0.93
C PRO A 461 -14.60 17.11 2.15
N ASN A 462 -14.39 18.30 2.67
CA ASN A 462 -15.34 18.94 3.58
C ASN A 462 -15.12 20.46 3.49
N ASP A 463 -16.03 21.14 2.79
CA ASP A 463 -16.01 22.58 2.63
C ASP A 463 -15.88 23.32 3.98
N ARG A 464 -16.37 22.72 5.08
CA ARG A 464 -16.20 23.29 6.43
C ARG A 464 -14.79 23.14 7.00
N LEU A 465 -14.10 22.04 6.74
CA LEU A 465 -12.70 21.88 7.17
C LEU A 465 -11.79 22.79 6.34
N GLU A 466 -12.09 22.95 5.06
CA GLU A 466 -11.40 23.91 4.19
C GLU A 466 -11.63 25.35 4.65
N ASP A 467 -12.88 25.73 4.94
CA ASP A 467 -13.21 27.05 5.50
C ASP A 467 -12.55 27.30 6.85
N ALA A 468 -12.60 26.32 7.78
CA ALA A 468 -11.92 26.42 9.07
C ALA A 468 -10.40 26.61 8.91
N MET A 469 -9.75 25.84 8.03
CA MET A 469 -8.34 26.02 7.72
C MET A 469 -8.05 27.41 7.12
N GLY A 470 -8.92 27.88 6.23
CA GLY A 470 -8.84 29.21 5.62
C GLY A 470 -8.96 30.35 6.65
N ARG A 471 -9.80 30.18 7.67
CA ARG A 471 -9.97 31.12 8.79
C ARG A 471 -8.78 31.14 9.74
N MET A 472 -8.17 29.98 9.98
CA MET A 472 -7.07 29.82 10.92
C MET A 472 -5.71 30.19 10.36
N ILE A 473 -5.50 29.96 9.05
CA ILE A 473 -4.23 30.24 8.36
C ILE A 473 -4.39 31.41 7.39
N SER A 474 -5.03 31.18 6.24
CA SER A 474 -5.37 32.19 5.24
C SER A 474 -6.27 31.56 4.18
N HIS A 475 -7.25 32.31 3.67
CA HIS A 475 -8.14 31.87 2.60
C HIS A 475 -7.39 31.51 1.29
N ARG A 476 -6.19 32.06 1.09
CA ARG A 476 -5.34 31.75 -0.08
C ARG A 476 -4.42 30.56 0.12
N PHE A 477 -4.32 30.04 1.34
CA PHE A 477 -3.30 29.04 1.71
C PHE A 477 -3.41 27.78 0.85
N ALA A 478 -4.62 27.23 0.70
CA ALA A 478 -4.87 26.05 -0.12
C ALA A 478 -4.43 26.27 -1.58
N ASP A 479 -4.84 27.38 -2.20
CA ASP A 479 -4.46 27.71 -3.57
C ASP A 479 -2.95 27.86 -3.74
N ILE A 480 -2.27 28.49 -2.78
CA ILE A 480 -0.82 28.68 -2.80
C ILE A 480 -0.11 27.31 -2.75
N VAL A 481 -0.44 26.44 -1.79
CA VAL A 481 0.24 25.14 -1.66
C VAL A 481 -0.10 24.18 -2.80
N ILE A 482 -1.31 24.28 -3.37
CA ILE A 482 -1.70 23.55 -4.58
C ILE A 482 -0.89 24.03 -5.79
N SER A 483 -0.69 25.34 -5.93
CA SER A 483 0.13 25.93 -7.01
C SER A 483 1.60 25.49 -6.90
N ILE A 484 2.15 25.55 -5.70
CA ILE A 484 3.50 25.06 -5.39
C ILE A 484 3.64 23.57 -5.73
N ARG A 485 2.72 22.73 -5.28
CA ARG A 485 2.71 21.31 -5.63
C ARG A 485 2.62 21.09 -7.14
N ASN A 486 1.85 21.90 -7.86
CA ASN A 486 1.76 21.77 -9.32
C ASN A 486 3.06 22.14 -10.02
N SER A 487 3.81 23.08 -9.47
CA SER A 487 5.09 23.53 -10.00
C SER A 487 6.21 22.50 -9.76
N TYR A 488 6.26 21.90 -8.57
CA TYR A 488 7.31 20.94 -8.22
C TYR A 488 7.01 19.48 -8.54
N ALA A 489 5.74 19.10 -8.75
CA ALA A 489 5.32 17.71 -8.98
C ALA A 489 4.70 17.49 -10.38
N ARG A 490 5.21 18.18 -11.41
CA ARG A 490 4.78 18.04 -12.81
C ARG A 490 5.96 17.98 -13.79
N GLN A 491 6.24 19.07 -14.50
CA GLN A 491 7.26 19.15 -15.53
C GLN A 491 8.37 20.08 -15.03
N PHE A 492 9.60 19.83 -15.48
CA PHE A 492 10.74 20.66 -15.11
C PHE A 492 10.76 21.92 -16.00
N SER A 493 9.99 22.94 -15.62
CA SER A 493 9.83 24.16 -16.40
C SER A 493 11.05 25.08 -16.37
N LEU A 494 11.15 25.96 -17.36
CA LEU A 494 12.16 27.02 -17.38
C LEU A 494 11.98 27.94 -16.18
N SER A 495 10.73 28.27 -15.85
CA SER A 495 10.39 29.10 -14.69
C SER A 495 10.92 28.51 -13.39
N ARG A 496 10.82 27.19 -13.18
CA ARG A 496 11.41 26.52 -12.01
C ARG A 496 12.93 26.69 -11.95
N LEU A 497 13.62 26.69 -13.10
CA LEU A 497 15.08 26.89 -13.16
C LEU A 497 15.46 28.35 -12.91
N LEU A 498 14.60 29.30 -13.32
CA LEU A 498 14.86 30.74 -13.26
C LEU A 498 14.40 31.40 -11.95
N ILE A 499 13.65 30.69 -11.08
CA ILE A 499 13.43 31.19 -9.72
C ILE A 499 14.80 31.42 -9.10
N ASP A 500 14.98 32.61 -8.53
CA ASP A 500 16.18 32.96 -7.80
C ASP A 500 16.41 31.91 -6.69
N ALA A 501 17.47 31.11 -6.83
CA ALA A 501 17.83 30.10 -5.84
C ALA A 501 18.04 30.72 -4.46
N GLU A 502 18.42 32.00 -4.39
CA GLU A 502 18.51 32.77 -3.16
C GLU A 502 17.14 33.15 -2.60
N LEU A 503 16.14 33.45 -3.44
CA LEU A 503 14.75 33.66 -3.00
C LEU A 503 14.17 32.38 -2.38
N GLU A 504 14.31 31.24 -3.06
CA GLU A 504 13.87 29.96 -2.52
C GLU A 504 14.57 29.65 -1.20
N ARG A 505 15.91 29.74 -1.17
CA ARG A 505 16.71 29.51 0.04
C ARG A 505 16.24 30.39 1.19
N ARG A 506 16.03 31.68 0.93
CA ARG A 506 15.53 32.64 1.92
C ARG A 506 14.14 32.26 2.42
N VAL A 507 13.19 31.95 1.53
CA VAL A 507 11.84 31.55 1.95
C VAL A 507 11.90 30.30 2.83
N TYR A 508 12.60 29.26 2.39
CA TYR A 508 12.71 28.01 3.13
C TYR A 508 13.51 28.12 4.43
N SER A 509 14.46 29.06 4.55
CA SER A 509 15.16 29.33 5.81
C SER A 509 14.29 30.05 6.85
N PHE A 510 13.27 30.81 6.42
CA PHE A 510 12.35 31.52 7.34
C PHE A 510 11.17 30.66 7.80
N LEU A 511 10.68 29.76 6.96
CA LEU A 511 9.53 28.91 7.25
C LEU A 511 9.59 28.08 8.55
N PRO A 512 10.73 27.55 9.04
CA PRO A 512 10.76 26.68 10.22
C PRO A 512 10.14 27.35 11.44
N ASN A 513 10.45 28.64 11.62
CA ASN A 513 9.97 29.47 12.72
C ASN A 513 8.44 29.66 12.69
N HIS A 514 7.78 29.41 11.56
CA HIS A 514 6.33 29.56 11.41
C HIS A 514 5.60 28.22 11.31
N THR A 515 6.33 27.10 11.19
CA THR A 515 5.72 25.75 11.10
C THR A 515 4.97 25.38 12.37
N VAL A 516 5.35 25.92 13.53
CA VAL A 516 4.73 25.60 14.82
C VAL A 516 3.26 25.99 14.85
N ALA A 517 2.92 27.20 14.42
CA ALA A 517 1.53 27.69 14.39
C ALA A 517 0.69 26.90 13.38
N VAL A 518 1.23 26.60 12.19
CA VAL A 518 0.54 25.75 11.19
C VAL A 518 0.34 24.32 11.71
N ARG A 519 1.35 23.76 12.39
CA ARG A 519 1.25 22.44 13.02
C ARG A 519 0.18 22.42 14.12
N MET A 520 0.04 23.51 14.89
CA MET A 520 -1.08 23.65 15.83
C MET A 520 -2.43 23.58 15.10
N VAL A 521 -2.61 24.34 14.01
CA VAL A 521 -3.86 24.31 13.23
C VAL A 521 -4.17 22.89 12.73
N ILE A 522 -3.20 22.23 12.13
CA ILE A 522 -3.38 20.87 11.60
C ILE A 522 -3.72 19.88 12.72
N ASN A 523 -3.03 19.93 13.86
CA ASN A 523 -3.34 19.04 14.99
C ASN A 523 -4.74 19.29 15.55
N LEU A 524 -5.18 20.56 15.65
CA LEU A 524 -6.52 20.89 16.10
C LEU A 524 -7.59 20.33 15.15
N LEU A 525 -7.41 20.50 13.85
CA LEU A 525 -8.31 19.93 12.84
C LEU A 525 -8.28 18.39 12.86
N PHE A 526 -7.12 17.78 13.09
CA PHE A 526 -6.96 16.34 13.21
C PHE A 526 -7.71 15.77 14.42
N VAL A 527 -7.63 16.44 15.58
CA VAL A 527 -8.43 16.11 16.77
C VAL A 527 -9.93 16.17 16.46
N LEU A 528 -10.40 17.22 15.78
CA LEU A 528 -11.82 17.37 15.42
C LEU A 528 -12.30 16.30 14.43
N VAL A 529 -11.48 15.94 13.43
CA VAL A 529 -11.81 14.86 12.48
C VAL A 529 -11.84 13.50 13.17
N MET A 530 -10.90 13.20 14.06
CA MET A 530 -10.90 11.97 14.86
C MET A 530 -12.13 11.90 15.78
N ALA A 531 -12.53 13.03 16.38
CA ALA A 531 -13.76 13.13 17.14
C ALA A 531 -15.01 12.87 16.28
N GLU A 532 -15.09 13.44 15.06
CA GLU A 532 -16.21 13.18 14.15
C GLU A 532 -16.22 11.73 13.65
N VAL A 533 -15.04 11.10 13.46
CA VAL A 533 -14.92 9.67 13.17
C VAL A 533 -15.51 8.83 14.29
N ARG A 534 -15.15 9.14 15.55
CA ARG A 534 -15.72 8.47 16.74
C ARG A 534 -17.24 8.63 16.81
N ARG A 535 -17.73 9.85 16.63
CA ARG A 535 -19.18 10.14 16.59
C ARG A 535 -19.88 9.39 15.46
N SER A 536 -19.27 9.31 14.28
CA SER A 536 -19.77 8.56 13.13
C SER A 536 -19.86 7.07 13.44
N PHE A 537 -18.86 6.51 14.13
CA PHE A 537 -18.88 5.13 14.59
C PHE A 537 -20.05 4.86 15.55
N TYR A 538 -20.33 5.75 16.51
CA TYR A 538 -21.54 5.65 17.34
C TYR A 538 -22.82 5.68 16.48
N GLY A 539 -22.85 6.52 15.45
CA GLY A 539 -23.91 6.52 14.46
C GLY A 539 -24.04 5.22 13.66
N GLN A 540 -22.96 4.46 13.45
CA GLN A 540 -23.00 3.13 12.84
C GLN A 540 -23.59 2.09 13.81
N LEU A 541 -23.23 2.15 15.10
CA LEU A 541 -23.81 1.29 16.15
C LEU A 541 -25.33 1.49 16.25
N VAL A 542 -25.82 2.74 16.26
CA VAL A 542 -27.26 3.05 16.29
C VAL A 542 -28.03 2.39 15.15
N ARG A 543 -27.43 2.35 13.96
CA ARG A 543 -28.05 1.78 12.73
C ARG A 543 -28.05 0.26 12.71
N CYS A 544 -27.38 -0.40 13.64
CA CYS A 544 -27.42 -1.86 13.71
C CYS A 544 -28.86 -2.30 14.03
N GLY A 545 -29.39 -3.21 13.21
CA GLY A 545 -30.77 -3.69 13.31
C GLY A 545 -31.01 -4.66 14.47
N SER A 546 -29.96 -5.24 15.03
CA SER A 546 -29.99 -6.23 16.12
C SER A 546 -28.79 -6.06 17.05
N LEU A 547 -28.90 -6.62 18.27
CA LEU A 547 -27.79 -6.70 19.22
C LEU A 547 -26.61 -7.50 18.65
N GLU A 548 -26.88 -8.63 17.99
CA GLU A 548 -25.84 -9.45 17.35
C GLU A 548 -25.02 -8.64 16.33
N ALA A 549 -25.68 -7.84 15.49
CA ALA A 549 -24.99 -6.98 14.53
C ALA A 549 -24.18 -5.86 15.21
N LEU A 550 -24.71 -5.27 16.28
CA LEU A 550 -24.04 -4.22 17.06
C LEU A 550 -22.77 -4.76 17.73
N ARG A 551 -22.89 -5.90 18.42
CA ARG A 551 -21.79 -6.52 19.16
C ARG A 551 -20.73 -7.10 18.23
N SER A 552 -21.12 -7.67 17.09
CA SER A 552 -20.16 -8.10 16.06
C SER A 552 -19.36 -6.93 15.47
N LEU A 553 -19.98 -5.74 15.32
CA LEU A 553 -19.26 -4.53 14.93
C LEU A 553 -18.28 -4.05 16.02
N LEU A 554 -18.66 -4.11 17.30
CA LEU A 554 -17.77 -3.80 18.42
C LEU A 554 -16.58 -4.76 18.51
N ILE A 555 -16.81 -6.06 18.29
CA ILE A 555 -15.74 -7.08 18.24
C ILE A 555 -14.74 -6.78 17.11
N TYR A 556 -15.24 -6.36 15.94
CA TYR A 556 -14.39 -5.97 14.83
C TYR A 556 -13.58 -4.70 15.12
N ALA A 557 -14.20 -3.69 15.76
CA ALA A 557 -13.54 -2.44 16.10
C ALA A 557 -12.38 -2.64 17.10
N GLY A 558 -12.53 -3.55 18.06
CA GLY A 558 -11.52 -3.91 19.05
C GLY A 558 -11.99 -3.65 20.48
N GLU A 559 -11.15 -4.00 21.46
CA GLU A 559 -11.40 -3.71 22.88
C GLU A 559 -10.90 -2.32 23.27
N LYS A 560 -9.71 -1.93 22.78
CA LYS A 560 -9.03 -0.68 23.14
C LYS A 560 -9.48 0.48 22.27
N ASP A 561 -9.52 1.67 22.87
CA ASP A 561 -9.74 2.90 22.11
C ASP A 561 -8.51 3.28 21.29
N VAL A 562 -8.53 2.91 20.00
CA VAL A 562 -7.43 3.19 19.05
C VAL A 562 -7.31 4.66 18.66
N LEU A 563 -8.33 5.49 18.95
CA LEU A 563 -8.34 6.92 18.63
C LEU A 563 -7.79 7.75 19.79
N PHE A 564 -8.03 7.33 21.04
CA PHE A 564 -7.71 8.12 22.23
C PHE A 564 -6.23 8.51 22.34
N PRO A 565 -5.23 7.61 22.22
CA PRO A 565 -3.82 7.98 22.34
C PRO A 565 -3.43 9.06 21.33
N THR A 566 -3.86 8.89 20.08
CA THR A 566 -3.56 9.81 18.98
C THR A 566 -4.22 11.18 19.18
N ILE A 567 -5.50 11.21 19.59
CA ILE A 567 -6.21 12.45 19.94
C ILE A 567 -5.48 13.17 21.07
N HIS A 568 -5.07 12.44 22.10
CA HIS A 568 -4.44 13.03 23.27
C HIS A 568 -3.08 13.65 22.92
N ILE A 569 -2.22 12.91 22.21
CA ILE A 569 -0.90 13.40 21.77
C ILE A 569 -1.04 14.63 20.88
N ALA A 570 -1.97 14.62 19.91
CA ALA A 570 -2.21 15.75 19.02
C ALA A 570 -2.74 16.97 19.80
N PHE A 571 -3.67 16.76 20.73
CA PHE A 571 -4.23 17.84 21.53
C PHE A 571 -3.23 18.43 22.53
N GLU A 572 -2.32 17.62 23.09
CA GLU A 572 -1.20 18.11 23.91
C GLU A 572 -0.28 19.06 23.14
N GLN A 573 -0.05 18.82 21.84
CA GLN A 573 0.70 19.77 21.01
C GLN A 573 -0.06 21.09 20.83
N VAL A 574 -1.39 21.05 20.75
CA VAL A 574 -2.23 22.26 20.67
C VAL A 574 -2.18 23.02 21.99
N THR A 575 -2.44 22.37 23.12
CA THR A 575 -2.44 23.05 24.43
C THR A 575 -1.06 23.55 24.81
N GLY A 576 0.01 22.82 24.47
CA GLY A 576 1.39 23.26 24.63
C GLY A 576 1.71 24.53 23.82
N TYR A 577 1.20 24.66 22.60
CA TYR A 577 1.30 25.90 21.83
C TYR A 577 0.64 27.07 22.56
N PHE A 578 -0.62 26.91 22.98
CA PHE A 578 -1.36 27.97 23.66
C PHE A 578 -0.73 28.37 25.00
N ALA A 579 -0.14 27.43 25.75
CA ALA A 579 0.60 27.74 26.97
C ALA A 579 1.81 28.66 26.69
N LEU A 580 2.63 28.32 25.68
CA LEU A 580 3.79 29.12 25.30
C LEU A 580 3.40 30.53 24.81
N VAL A 581 2.32 30.64 24.02
CA VAL A 581 1.83 31.96 23.58
C VAL A 581 1.30 32.78 24.75
N LYS A 582 0.60 32.16 25.70
CA LYS A 582 0.10 32.83 26.91
C LYS A 582 1.25 33.37 27.76
N GLU A 583 2.30 32.59 27.97
CA GLU A 583 3.52 33.04 28.68
C GLU A 583 4.19 34.20 27.94
N LEU A 584 4.33 34.10 26.63
CA LEU A 584 4.91 35.17 25.81
C LEU A 584 4.09 36.47 25.90
N LEU A 585 2.76 36.40 25.75
CA LEU A 585 1.91 37.59 25.83
C LEU A 585 1.95 38.21 27.24
N ALA A 586 1.99 37.39 28.30
CA ALA A 586 2.15 37.88 29.66
C ALA A 586 3.48 38.64 29.86
N GLU A 587 4.58 38.13 29.29
CA GLU A 587 5.88 38.82 29.32
C GLU A 587 5.86 40.13 28.52
N LEU A 588 5.27 40.11 27.31
CA LEU A 588 5.19 41.27 26.42
C LEU A 588 4.27 42.37 26.93
N ARG A 589 3.29 42.04 27.78
CA ARG A 589 2.39 43.01 28.41
C ARG A 589 3.15 44.02 29.27
N GLU A 590 4.24 43.59 29.91
CA GLU A 590 5.09 44.45 30.75
C GLU A 590 6.05 45.34 29.93
N ASN A 591 6.14 45.13 28.61
CA ASN A 591 6.99 45.88 27.70
C ASN A 591 6.23 47.03 27.00
N PRO A 592 6.92 47.99 26.33
CA PRO A 592 6.26 49.09 25.62
C PRO A 592 5.23 48.66 24.58
N ILE A 593 5.40 47.45 24.00
CA ILE A 593 4.45 46.84 23.07
C ILE A 593 3.08 46.55 23.72
N GLY A 594 3.07 46.22 25.01
CA GLY A 594 1.85 45.93 25.79
C GLY A 594 0.88 47.11 25.87
N ASN A 595 1.39 48.34 25.72
CA ASN A 595 0.58 49.57 25.76
C ASN A 595 -0.06 49.93 24.41
N THR A 596 0.17 49.14 23.36
CA THR A 596 -0.38 49.42 22.02
C THR A 596 -1.82 48.91 21.88
N ILE A 597 -2.62 49.58 21.05
CA ILE A 597 -4.01 49.18 20.77
C ILE A 597 -4.03 47.81 20.06
N GLU A 598 -3.10 47.61 19.14
CA GLU A 598 -2.94 46.37 18.39
C GLU A 598 -2.60 45.19 19.31
N PHE A 599 -1.79 45.38 20.35
CA PHE A 599 -1.50 44.33 21.34
C PHE A 599 -2.73 43.98 22.17
N ALA A 600 -3.47 44.97 22.69
CA ALA A 600 -4.71 44.72 23.42
C ALA A 600 -5.74 43.94 22.57
N GLN A 601 -5.85 44.28 21.29
CA GLN A 601 -6.70 43.57 20.33
C GLN A 601 -6.18 42.16 19.97
N LEU A 602 -4.87 41.94 19.99
CA LEU A 602 -4.27 40.62 19.82
C LEU A 602 -4.63 39.73 21.02
N GLU A 603 -4.50 40.25 22.24
CA GLU A 603 -4.86 39.52 23.47
C GLU A 603 -6.36 39.16 23.49
N GLU A 604 -7.24 40.10 23.13
CA GLU A 604 -8.69 39.84 23.06
C GLU A 604 -9.02 38.68 22.11
N GLN A 605 -8.37 38.62 20.95
CA GLN A 605 -8.60 37.53 19.99
C GLN A 605 -7.92 36.23 20.41
N PHE A 606 -6.76 36.30 21.07
CA PHE A 606 -6.13 35.12 21.64
C PHE A 606 -7.01 34.48 22.71
N GLU A 607 -7.69 35.28 23.54
CA GLU A 607 -8.69 34.77 24.50
C GLU A 607 -9.89 34.10 23.80
N VAL A 608 -10.36 34.62 22.66
CA VAL A 608 -11.39 33.94 21.85
C VAL A 608 -10.88 32.59 21.34
N GLN A 609 -9.62 32.51 20.88
CA GLN A 609 -9.01 31.25 20.43
C GLN A 609 -8.86 30.26 21.59
N CYS A 610 -8.42 30.72 22.77
CA CYS A 610 -8.38 29.93 24.00
C CYS A 610 -9.76 29.37 24.35
N GLY A 611 -10.81 30.19 24.28
CA GLY A 611 -12.19 29.76 24.52
C GLY A 611 -12.65 28.63 23.59
N ILE A 612 -12.23 28.64 22.31
CA ILE A 612 -12.51 27.53 21.38
C ILE A 612 -11.72 26.27 21.75
N VAL A 613 -10.47 26.41 22.17
CA VAL A 613 -9.66 25.28 22.66
C VAL A 613 -10.27 24.69 23.94
N GLU A 614 -10.82 25.52 24.81
CA GLU A 614 -11.59 25.09 25.98
C GLU A 614 -12.89 24.38 25.58
N GLU A 615 -13.60 24.84 24.54
CA GLU A 615 -14.75 24.11 23.96
C GLU A 615 -14.33 22.69 23.52
N VAL A 616 -13.15 22.53 22.89
CA VAL A 616 -12.59 21.22 22.53
C VAL A 616 -12.27 20.40 23.77
N GLN A 617 -11.60 20.99 24.76
CA GLN A 617 -11.24 20.31 26.00
C GLN A 617 -12.49 19.82 26.74
N ALA A 618 -13.55 20.63 26.81
CA ALA A 618 -14.83 20.28 27.41
C ALA A 618 -15.50 19.12 26.64
N MET A 619 -15.53 19.18 25.30
CA MET A 619 -16.04 18.09 24.46
C MET A 619 -15.28 16.79 24.70
N LEU A 620 -13.95 16.84 24.77
CA LEU A 620 -13.11 15.66 25.06
C LEU A 620 -13.30 15.16 26.50
N ALA A 621 -13.59 16.04 27.47
CA ALA A 621 -13.89 15.68 28.84
C ALA A 621 -15.24 14.95 28.96
N THR A 622 -16.28 15.38 28.23
CA THR A 622 -17.57 14.65 28.16
C THR A 622 -17.39 13.22 27.66
N GLU A 623 -16.41 13.00 26.79
CA GLU A 623 -16.12 11.65 26.33
C GLU A 623 -15.49 10.76 27.41
N ARG A 624 -14.77 11.34 28.38
CA ARG A 624 -14.21 10.61 29.52
C ARG A 624 -15.27 10.16 30.54
N GLU A 625 -16.43 10.81 30.58
CA GLU A 625 -17.52 10.41 31.51
C GLU A 625 -18.06 9.00 31.21
N LEU A 626 -18.02 8.60 29.93
CA LEU A 626 -18.32 7.25 29.48
C LEU A 626 -17.48 6.99 28.23
N ASP A 627 -16.22 6.61 28.41
CA ASP A 627 -15.32 6.36 27.28
C ASP A 627 -15.80 5.19 26.39
N TYR A 628 -15.10 5.00 25.27
CA TYR A 628 -15.35 3.92 24.33
C TYR A 628 -15.39 2.54 25.00
N GLU A 629 -14.45 2.27 25.91
CA GLU A 629 -14.29 0.97 26.57
C GLU A 629 -15.50 0.69 27.48
N ASN A 630 -15.91 1.66 28.28
CA ASN A 630 -17.10 1.56 29.13
C ASN A 630 -18.41 1.51 28.34
N LEU A 631 -18.53 2.28 27.25
CA LEU A 631 -19.68 2.20 26.33
C LEU A 631 -19.77 0.80 25.71
N ARG A 632 -18.63 0.27 25.27
CA ARG A 632 -18.53 -1.07 24.72
C ARG A 632 -19.00 -2.08 25.77
N LYS A 633 -18.48 -2.04 27.00
CA LYS A 633 -18.93 -2.90 28.10
C LYS A 633 -20.44 -2.84 28.33
N THR A 634 -21.01 -1.62 28.33
CA THR A 634 -22.45 -1.40 28.47
C THR A 634 -23.27 -2.07 27.35
N CYS A 635 -22.76 -2.07 26.12
CA CYS A 635 -23.43 -2.73 24.99
C CYS A 635 -23.45 -4.26 25.10
N PHE A 636 -22.49 -4.86 25.81
CA PHE A 636 -22.46 -6.30 26.09
C PHE A 636 -23.33 -6.64 27.31
N SER A 637 -23.32 -5.82 28.37
CA SER A 637 -24.11 -6.07 29.58
C SER A 637 -25.61 -5.76 29.46
N CYS A 638 -26.04 -5.04 28.42
CA CYS A 638 -27.45 -4.68 28.22
C CYS A 638 -28.09 -5.49 27.09
N ASN A 639 -29.24 -6.12 27.37
CA ASN A 639 -30.03 -6.88 26.39
C ASN A 639 -31.22 -6.08 25.79
N ASP A 640 -31.33 -4.79 26.11
CA ASP A 640 -32.38 -3.91 25.57
C ASP A 640 -31.78 -2.94 24.53
N LEU A 641 -31.96 -3.31 23.25
CA LEU A 641 -31.48 -2.50 22.12
C LEU A 641 -32.03 -1.05 22.13
N PRO A 642 -33.32 -0.79 22.44
CA PRO A 642 -33.82 0.56 22.67
C PRO A 642 -33.03 1.37 23.71
N THR A 643 -32.66 0.80 24.86
CA THR A 643 -31.85 1.47 25.88
C THR A 643 -30.45 1.79 25.38
N ILE A 644 -29.77 0.84 24.72
CA ILE A 644 -28.47 1.09 24.10
C ILE A 644 -28.58 2.21 23.06
N ARG A 645 -29.63 2.21 22.23
CA ARG A 645 -29.86 3.30 21.26
C ARG A 645 -30.05 4.65 21.95
N ARG A 646 -30.82 4.72 23.04
CA ARG A 646 -30.96 5.97 23.81
C ARG A 646 -29.62 6.47 24.34
N LEU A 647 -28.79 5.57 24.87
CA LEU A 647 -27.44 5.89 25.34
C LEU A 647 -26.55 6.42 24.21
N LEU A 648 -26.54 5.72 23.07
CA LEU A 648 -25.78 6.14 21.89
C LEU A 648 -26.29 7.47 21.32
N HIS A 649 -27.60 7.72 21.32
CA HIS A 649 -28.17 9.01 20.94
C HIS A 649 -27.71 10.12 21.88
N TRP A 650 -27.78 9.90 23.20
CA TRP A 650 -27.23 10.84 24.18
C TRP A 650 -25.74 11.13 23.92
N LYS A 651 -24.92 10.11 23.62
CA LYS A 651 -23.51 10.28 23.24
C LYS A 651 -23.34 11.11 21.97
N ILE A 652 -24.08 10.81 20.90
CA ILE A 652 -24.01 11.54 19.63
C ILE A 652 -24.46 13.00 19.78
N ASP A 653 -25.40 13.25 20.69
CA ASP A 653 -25.99 14.57 20.96
C ASP A 653 -25.15 15.40 21.92
N THR A 654 -24.33 14.80 22.79
CA THR A 654 -23.42 15.51 23.70
C THR A 654 -22.04 15.74 23.07
N TYR A 655 -21.54 14.78 22.29
CA TYR A 655 -20.26 14.86 21.61
C TYR A 655 -20.39 15.54 20.24
N ARG A 656 -20.16 16.87 20.18
CA ARG A 656 -20.46 17.72 19.01
C ARG A 656 -19.23 18.40 18.38
N PRO A 657 -18.33 17.66 17.72
CA PRO A 657 -17.16 18.23 17.04
C PRO A 657 -17.53 19.23 15.94
N ASN A 658 -18.65 19.01 15.24
CA ASN A 658 -19.12 19.95 14.21
C ASN A 658 -19.55 21.31 14.78
N ALA A 659 -20.00 21.38 16.04
CA ALA A 659 -20.36 22.65 16.66
C ALA A 659 -19.09 23.47 16.97
N VAL A 660 -18.03 22.81 17.42
CA VAL A 660 -16.72 23.46 17.59
C VAL A 660 -16.17 23.92 16.24
N LEU A 661 -16.28 23.10 15.19
CA LEU A 661 -15.86 23.49 13.85
C LEU A 661 -16.65 24.72 13.36
N GLU A 662 -17.95 24.81 13.65
CA GLU A 662 -18.76 26.00 13.39
C GLU A 662 -18.31 27.22 14.22
N SER A 663 -17.92 27.04 15.48
CA SER A 663 -17.27 28.09 16.30
C SER A 663 -15.98 28.58 15.64
N ILE A 664 -15.12 27.68 15.12
CA ILE A 664 -13.90 28.06 14.40
C ILE A 664 -14.26 28.88 13.15
N CYS A 665 -15.15 28.39 12.30
CA CYS A 665 -15.55 29.08 11.07
C CYS A 665 -16.13 30.49 11.32
N SER A 666 -16.84 30.68 12.43
CA SER A 666 -17.56 31.93 12.73
C SER A 666 -16.79 32.93 13.59
N LYS A 667 -15.97 32.45 14.54
CA LYS A 667 -15.31 33.28 15.57
C LYS A 667 -13.80 33.37 15.40
N TRP A 668 -13.15 32.41 14.75
CA TRP A 668 -11.69 32.38 14.67
C TRP A 668 -11.15 33.45 13.71
N ASN A 669 -10.15 34.20 14.17
CA ASN A 669 -9.38 35.15 13.37
C ASN A 669 -7.88 34.87 13.54
N ALA A 670 -7.14 34.77 12.44
CA ALA A 670 -5.70 34.54 12.40
C ALA A 670 -4.85 35.72 12.93
N ASN A 671 -5.46 36.88 13.23
CA ASN A 671 -4.79 38.09 13.77
C ASN A 671 -3.68 38.70 12.89
N ALA A 672 -3.52 38.23 11.66
CA ALA A 672 -2.37 38.57 10.82
C ALA A 672 -2.22 40.07 10.51
N SER A 673 -3.32 40.78 10.22
CA SER A 673 -3.28 42.22 9.97
C SER A 673 -2.86 43.04 11.20
N ARG A 674 -3.06 42.50 12.41
CA ARG A 674 -2.67 43.14 13.68
C ARG A 674 -1.22 42.82 14.02
N LEU A 675 -0.83 41.55 13.94
CA LEU A 675 0.55 41.10 14.15
C LEU A 675 1.53 41.82 13.23
N SER A 676 1.16 42.02 11.95
CA SER A 676 1.98 42.76 10.99
C SER A 676 2.30 44.21 11.43
N ARG A 677 1.50 44.83 12.30
CA ARG A 677 1.71 46.21 12.78
C ARG A 677 2.59 46.32 14.01
N ILE A 678 2.79 45.23 14.77
CA ILE A 678 3.53 45.24 16.04
C ILE A 678 4.72 44.28 16.10
N HIS A 679 4.85 43.33 15.15
CA HIS A 679 5.94 42.35 15.16
C HIS A 679 7.36 42.96 15.06
N TRP A 680 7.49 44.19 14.54
CA TRP A 680 8.77 44.90 14.49
C TRP A 680 9.20 45.41 15.87
N MET A 681 8.27 45.53 16.83
CA MET A 681 8.54 45.94 18.22
C MET A 681 9.07 44.77 19.06
N ASP A 682 8.63 43.53 18.78
CA ASP A 682 9.23 42.31 19.34
C ASP A 682 9.14 41.16 18.31
N THR A 683 10.30 40.74 17.81
CA THR A 683 10.41 39.70 16.78
C THR A 683 9.87 38.34 17.22
N ARG A 684 9.70 38.08 18.53
CA ARG A 684 9.12 36.84 19.04
C ARG A 684 7.63 36.72 18.71
N LEU A 685 6.93 37.79 18.32
CA LEU A 685 5.55 37.69 17.84
C LEU A 685 5.44 37.09 16.43
N THR A 686 6.56 36.89 15.72
CA THR A 686 6.51 36.38 14.35
C THR A 686 6.17 34.89 14.26
N TRP A 687 6.54 34.06 15.24
CA TRP A 687 6.30 32.61 15.19
C TRP A 687 4.83 32.22 15.45
N ILE A 688 4.02 33.14 15.99
CA ILE A 688 2.58 32.96 16.22
C ILE A 688 1.71 33.43 15.03
N ASP A 689 2.31 34.11 14.05
CA ASP A 689 1.61 34.56 12.84
C ASP A 689 1.45 33.41 11.83
N THR A 690 0.21 32.96 11.64
CA THR A 690 -0.12 31.88 10.70
C THR A 690 -0.15 32.33 9.24
N GLU A 691 -0.30 33.63 8.95
CA GLU A 691 -0.36 34.12 7.57
C GLU A 691 1.04 34.31 6.97
N THR A 692 2.05 34.59 7.79
CA THR A 692 3.43 34.78 7.32
C THR A 692 3.93 33.59 6.49
N MET A 693 3.65 32.34 6.89
CA MET A 693 3.98 31.17 6.06
C MET A 693 3.32 31.23 4.68
N SER A 694 2.03 31.58 4.62
CA SER A 694 1.28 31.74 3.36
C SER A 694 1.91 32.84 2.50
N ASN A 695 2.25 33.98 3.08
CA ASN A 695 2.86 35.11 2.38
C ASN A 695 4.25 34.75 1.82
N LYS A 696 5.09 34.07 2.60
CA LYS A 696 6.42 33.63 2.16
C LYS A 696 6.31 32.59 1.03
N LEU A 697 5.38 31.64 1.13
CA LEU A 697 5.11 30.68 0.06
C LEU A 697 4.52 31.36 -1.20
N ALA A 698 3.69 32.39 -1.02
CA ALA A 698 3.17 33.18 -2.14
C ALA A 698 4.27 33.88 -2.93
N MET A 699 5.36 34.31 -2.28
CA MET A 699 6.53 34.88 -2.99
C MET A 699 7.11 33.91 -4.01
N ILE A 700 7.19 32.61 -3.68
CA ILE A 700 7.64 31.56 -4.62
C ILE A 700 6.67 31.46 -5.79
N THR A 701 5.35 31.39 -5.50
CA THR A 701 4.34 31.29 -6.56
C THR A 701 4.32 32.52 -7.48
N CYS A 702 4.47 33.73 -6.92
CA CYS A 702 4.59 34.96 -7.70
C CYS A 702 5.84 34.96 -8.56
N ALA A 703 7.00 34.59 -8.00
CA ALA A 703 8.24 34.50 -8.75
C ALA A 703 8.16 33.49 -9.92
N ILE A 704 7.48 32.35 -9.71
CA ILE A 704 7.19 31.38 -10.78
C ILE A 704 6.30 31.99 -11.87
N GLY A 705 5.23 32.68 -11.47
CA GLY A 705 4.32 33.34 -12.40
C GLY A 705 4.98 34.46 -13.21
N ASP A 706 5.83 35.27 -12.55
CA ASP A 706 6.59 36.34 -13.19
C ASP A 706 7.66 35.76 -14.14
N ALA A 707 8.30 34.65 -13.76
CA ALA A 707 9.16 33.86 -14.63
C ALA A 707 8.44 33.41 -15.90
N ASP A 708 7.23 32.86 -15.77
CA ASP A 708 6.42 32.44 -16.92
C ASP A 708 6.01 33.62 -17.82
N ALA A 709 5.72 34.79 -17.26
CA ALA A 709 5.22 35.95 -18.01
C ALA A 709 6.33 36.76 -18.71
N TYR A 710 7.44 37.05 -18.02
CA TYR A 710 8.46 38.00 -18.48
C TYR A 710 9.76 37.34 -18.91
N TYR A 711 10.19 36.28 -18.21
CA TYR A 711 11.48 35.68 -18.51
C TYR A 711 11.43 34.80 -19.76
N ASN A 712 10.27 34.23 -20.09
CA ASN A 712 10.08 33.48 -21.34
C ASN A 712 10.29 34.36 -22.59
N ILE A 713 9.77 35.59 -22.59
CA ILE A 713 9.94 36.50 -23.74
C ILE A 713 11.38 37.02 -23.82
N GLY A 714 12.00 37.35 -22.68
CA GLY A 714 13.42 37.71 -22.62
C GLY A 714 14.33 36.58 -23.10
N HIS A 715 14.07 35.34 -22.68
CA HIS A 715 14.80 34.16 -23.13
C HIS A 715 14.59 33.90 -24.63
N THR A 716 13.40 34.18 -25.17
CA THR A 716 13.16 34.14 -26.62
C THR A 716 14.07 35.14 -27.36
N GLY A 717 14.20 36.36 -26.82
CA GLY A 717 15.13 37.38 -27.34
C GLY A 717 16.59 36.91 -27.31
N GLU A 718 17.05 36.35 -26.19
CA GLU A 718 18.41 35.78 -26.10
C GLU A 718 18.65 34.65 -27.11
N LEU A 719 17.65 33.80 -27.37
CA LEU A 719 17.77 32.74 -28.37
C LEU A 719 17.92 33.31 -29.79
N ILE A 720 17.18 34.37 -30.10
CA ILE A 720 17.27 35.11 -31.37
C ILE A 720 18.66 35.76 -31.53
N GLU A 721 19.18 36.39 -30.47
CA GLU A 721 20.54 36.95 -30.44
C GLU A 721 21.61 35.87 -30.63
N LYS A 722 21.53 34.77 -29.88
CA LYS A 722 22.47 33.63 -29.98
C LYS A 722 22.46 32.98 -31.37
N LEU A 723 21.36 33.06 -32.10
CA LEU A 723 21.24 32.59 -33.48
C LEU A 723 21.76 33.59 -34.51
N GLY A 724 22.05 34.83 -34.11
CA GLY A 724 22.52 35.89 -35.00
C GLY A 724 21.45 36.42 -35.95
N ILE A 725 20.17 36.39 -35.53
CA ILE A 725 19.01 36.82 -36.34
C ILE A 725 18.25 38.00 -35.71
N ALA A 726 18.82 38.66 -34.70
CA ALA A 726 18.17 39.75 -33.97
C ALA A 726 17.76 40.92 -34.87
N ASP A 727 18.61 41.30 -35.81
CA ASP A 727 18.34 42.42 -36.73
C ASP A 727 17.20 42.14 -37.73
N GLU A 728 16.80 40.87 -37.88
CA GLU A 728 15.83 40.40 -38.88
C GLU A 728 14.48 40.01 -38.26
N VAL A 729 14.33 40.07 -36.93
CA VAL A 729 13.12 39.66 -36.20
C VAL A 729 12.52 40.86 -35.46
N ASP A 730 11.29 41.22 -35.84
CA ASP A 730 10.49 42.25 -35.21
C ASP A 730 9.80 41.77 -33.92
N GLU A 731 9.22 42.70 -33.13
CA GLU A 731 8.52 42.37 -31.88
C GLU A 731 7.38 41.35 -32.09
N GLU A 732 6.66 41.44 -33.20
CA GLU A 732 5.63 40.45 -33.58
C GLU A 732 6.25 39.06 -33.81
N GLY A 733 7.44 39.00 -34.43
CA GLY A 733 8.21 37.78 -34.58
C GLY A 733 8.68 37.17 -33.27
N VAL A 734 9.09 38.01 -32.31
CA VAL A 734 9.46 37.56 -30.95
C VAL A 734 8.25 36.94 -30.25
N ASP A 735 7.09 37.61 -30.24
CA ASP A 735 5.88 37.08 -29.60
C ASP A 735 5.40 35.78 -30.27
N GLN A 736 5.45 35.73 -31.61
CA GLN A 736 5.10 34.53 -32.36
C GLN A 736 6.03 33.35 -32.02
N LEU A 737 7.34 33.57 -31.92
CA LEU A 737 8.29 32.53 -31.55
C LEU A 737 8.12 32.09 -30.09
N ASN A 738 7.93 33.04 -29.17
CA ASN A 738 7.68 32.78 -27.76
C ASN A 738 6.47 31.86 -27.55
N LYS A 739 5.35 32.14 -28.24
CA LYS A 739 4.15 31.28 -28.23
C LYS A 739 4.42 29.87 -28.76
N ARG A 740 5.29 29.72 -29.78
CA ARG A 740 5.67 28.40 -30.32
C ARG A 740 6.60 27.63 -29.40
N LEU A 741 7.43 28.31 -28.62
CA LEU A 741 8.35 27.73 -27.65
C LEU A 741 7.71 27.41 -26.30
N ALA A 742 6.44 27.78 -26.07
CA ALA A 742 5.71 27.48 -24.84
C ALA A 742 5.80 25.99 -24.37
N PRO A 743 5.74 24.97 -25.25
CA PRO A 743 5.94 23.58 -24.83
C PRO A 743 7.34 23.29 -24.28
N TYR A 744 8.37 23.97 -24.77
CA TYR A 744 9.74 23.89 -24.24
C TYR A 744 9.88 24.66 -22.93
N TYR A 745 9.25 25.83 -22.78
CA TYR A 745 9.26 26.56 -21.50
C TYR A 745 8.57 25.80 -20.38
N ALA A 746 7.50 25.05 -20.70
CA ALA A 746 6.86 24.15 -19.76
C ALA A 746 7.77 22.98 -19.33
N ASN A 747 8.73 22.57 -20.17
CA ASN A 747 9.66 21.48 -19.88
C ASN A 747 10.99 21.62 -20.65
N ILE A 748 12.04 22.09 -19.98
CA ILE A 748 13.34 22.41 -20.63
C ILE A 748 14.04 21.17 -21.22
N PHE A 749 13.65 19.97 -20.80
CA PHE A 749 14.19 18.71 -21.33
C PHE A 749 13.59 18.33 -22.70
N PHE A 750 12.57 19.06 -23.18
CA PHE A 750 12.06 18.96 -24.56
C PHE A 750 12.99 19.66 -25.56
N LEU A 751 14.28 19.31 -25.51
CA LEU A 751 15.33 19.96 -26.29
C LEU A 751 15.10 19.81 -27.81
N ASP A 752 14.64 18.64 -28.25
CA ASP A 752 14.32 18.41 -29.66
C ASP A 752 13.16 19.28 -30.15
N ASN A 753 12.20 19.56 -29.27
CA ASN A 753 11.10 20.47 -29.58
C ASN A 753 11.61 21.90 -29.79
N LYS A 754 12.46 22.41 -28.89
CA LYS A 754 13.11 23.73 -29.00
C LYS A 754 13.75 23.90 -30.38
N TRP A 755 14.66 23.00 -30.73
CA TRP A 755 15.42 23.12 -31.98
C TRP A 755 14.56 22.94 -33.23
N LYS A 756 13.54 22.08 -33.19
CA LYS A 756 12.58 21.91 -34.28
C LYS A 756 11.71 23.16 -34.49
N VAL A 757 11.27 23.80 -33.41
CA VAL A 757 10.50 25.05 -33.45
C VAL A 757 11.35 26.18 -34.03
N LEU A 758 12.59 26.34 -33.55
CA LEU A 758 13.54 27.34 -34.05
C LEU A 758 13.83 27.16 -35.55
N GLU A 759 14.11 25.93 -35.98
CA GLU A 759 14.35 25.63 -37.41
C GLU A 759 13.12 25.94 -38.26
N SER A 760 11.93 25.54 -37.80
CA SER A 760 10.68 25.80 -38.51
C SER A 760 10.36 27.30 -38.59
N PHE A 761 10.64 28.07 -37.54
CA PHE A 761 10.45 29.51 -37.53
C PHE A 761 11.37 30.21 -38.51
N CYS A 762 12.67 29.88 -38.49
CA CYS A 762 13.65 30.44 -39.43
C CYS A 762 13.29 30.11 -40.89
N LYS A 763 12.91 28.86 -41.17
CA LYS A 763 12.45 28.45 -42.51
C LYS A 763 11.21 29.23 -42.97
N GLN A 764 10.24 29.43 -42.09
CA GLN A 764 9.01 30.15 -42.42
C GLN A 764 9.27 31.63 -42.74
N ARG A 765 10.15 32.28 -41.97
CA ARG A 765 10.50 33.70 -42.15
C ARG A 765 11.67 33.94 -43.10
N ARG A 766 12.23 32.89 -43.70
CA ARG A 766 13.40 32.94 -44.61
C ARG A 766 14.66 33.53 -43.97
N LEU A 767 14.84 33.29 -42.68
CA LEU A 767 16.00 33.74 -41.88
C LEU A 767 17.19 32.77 -42.06
N PRO A 768 18.44 33.22 -41.86
CA PRO A 768 19.62 32.38 -41.98
C PRO A 768 19.64 31.28 -40.90
N TRP A 769 20.00 30.06 -41.30
CA TRP A 769 20.10 28.90 -40.40
C TRP A 769 21.49 28.27 -40.47
N ASN A 770 22.39 28.69 -39.57
CA ASN A 770 23.75 28.17 -39.51
C ASN A 770 23.79 26.81 -38.79
N LYS A 771 23.86 25.73 -39.57
CA LYS A 771 23.90 24.35 -39.05
C LYS A 771 25.05 24.09 -38.08
N THR A 772 26.21 24.72 -38.27
CA THR A 772 27.40 24.52 -37.43
C THR A 772 27.21 25.19 -36.07
N LEU A 773 26.76 26.45 -36.05
CA LEU A 773 26.46 27.18 -34.82
C LEU A 773 25.35 26.49 -34.03
N VAL A 774 24.26 26.10 -34.69
CA VAL A 774 23.14 25.37 -34.07
C VAL A 774 23.60 24.05 -33.44
N ARG A 775 24.50 23.31 -34.10
CA ARG A 775 25.06 22.08 -33.54
C ARG A 775 25.87 22.34 -32.26
N GLN A 776 26.67 23.40 -32.23
CA GLN A 776 27.43 23.79 -31.03
C GLN A 776 26.52 24.25 -29.89
N LEU A 777 25.50 25.05 -30.18
CA LEU A 777 24.54 25.50 -29.18
C LEU A 777 23.72 24.33 -28.61
N ARG A 778 23.27 23.39 -29.47
CA ARG A 778 22.58 22.18 -29.03
C ARG A 778 23.47 21.31 -28.13
N GLN A 779 24.76 21.18 -28.45
CA GLN A 779 25.71 20.44 -27.62
C GLN A 779 25.85 21.09 -26.22
N ARG A 780 25.95 22.42 -26.14
CA ARG A 780 25.99 23.15 -24.86
C ARG A 780 24.71 22.95 -24.05
N ASP A 781 23.54 23.01 -24.70
CA ASP A 781 22.27 22.72 -24.04
C ASP A 781 22.24 21.29 -23.48
N GLN A 782 22.72 20.30 -24.23
CA GLN A 782 22.79 18.91 -23.78
C GLN A 782 23.69 18.75 -22.55
N GLU A 783 24.88 19.37 -22.56
CA GLU A 783 25.82 19.35 -21.44
C GLU A 783 25.25 20.02 -20.19
N MET A 784 24.60 21.17 -20.34
CA MET A 784 23.93 21.87 -19.24
C MET A 784 22.81 21.02 -18.62
N LEU A 785 21.93 20.46 -19.45
CA LEU A 785 20.81 19.64 -18.98
C LEU A 785 21.28 18.32 -18.34
N GLN A 786 22.36 17.72 -18.86
CA GLN A 786 23.01 16.56 -18.25
C GLN A 786 23.58 16.91 -16.87
N SER A 787 24.26 18.06 -16.73
CA SER A 787 24.78 18.53 -15.45
C SER A 787 23.68 18.71 -14.39
N LEU A 788 22.50 19.22 -14.78
CA LEU A 788 21.36 19.36 -13.86
C LEU A 788 20.85 18.01 -13.34
N TYR A 789 20.87 16.98 -14.18
CA TYR A 789 20.51 15.62 -13.78
C TYR A 789 21.58 15.01 -12.88
N ASP A 790 22.85 15.13 -13.27
CA ASP A 790 23.98 14.56 -12.52
C ASP A 790 24.12 15.19 -11.13
N GLU A 791 23.85 16.49 -10.96
CA GLU A 791 23.86 17.17 -9.66
C GLU A 791 22.84 16.55 -8.69
N ARG A 792 21.62 16.26 -9.15
CA ARG A 792 20.55 15.66 -8.32
C ARG A 792 20.89 14.23 -7.93
N ARG A 793 21.43 13.46 -8.88
CA ARG A 793 21.94 12.11 -8.61
C ARG A 793 23.10 12.15 -7.62
N HIS A 794 23.99 13.15 -7.72
CA HIS A 794 25.08 13.33 -6.78
C HIS A 794 24.59 13.65 -5.36
N LYS A 795 23.55 14.48 -5.21
CA LYS A 795 22.90 14.73 -3.90
C LYS A 795 22.35 13.45 -3.27
N LEU A 796 21.67 12.60 -4.05
CA LEU A 796 21.27 11.27 -3.57
C LEU A 796 22.47 10.45 -3.10
N LYS A 797 23.56 10.45 -3.88
CA LYS A 797 24.79 9.72 -3.54
C LYS A 797 25.37 10.20 -2.21
N THR A 798 25.47 11.52 -2.00
CA THR A 798 25.96 12.11 -0.75
C THR A 798 25.11 11.70 0.46
N ILE A 799 23.78 11.64 0.32
CA ILE A 799 22.90 11.17 1.41
C ILE A 799 23.19 9.72 1.78
N PHE A 800 23.39 8.84 0.78
CA PHE A 800 23.74 7.44 1.03
C PHE A 800 25.12 7.31 1.69
N GLU A 801 26.11 8.08 1.23
CA GLU A 801 27.46 8.11 1.82
C GLU A 801 27.47 8.61 3.27
N GLN A 802 26.70 9.65 3.59
CA GLN A 802 26.56 10.19 4.96
C GLN A 802 25.88 9.23 5.94
N ASN A 803 25.13 8.25 5.42
CA ASN A 803 24.43 7.24 6.20
C ASN A 803 25.11 5.85 6.10
N ASP A 804 26.34 5.78 5.57
CA ASP A 804 27.13 4.55 5.43
C ASP A 804 26.44 3.45 4.58
N ILE A 805 25.61 3.83 3.61
CA ILE A 805 24.90 2.91 2.71
C ILE A 805 25.63 2.84 1.37
N GLN A 806 26.70 2.07 1.30
CA GLN A 806 27.52 1.94 0.08
C GLN A 806 27.29 0.62 -0.68
N THR A 807 26.83 -0.42 0.00
CA THR A 807 26.69 -1.76 -0.58
C THR A 807 25.26 -2.28 -0.47
N VAL A 808 24.94 -3.29 -1.30
CA VAL A 808 23.61 -3.91 -1.34
C VAL A 808 23.28 -4.60 0.00
N GLU A 809 24.28 -5.12 0.71
CA GLU A 809 24.11 -5.79 2.00
C GLU A 809 23.60 -4.85 3.08
N VAL A 810 23.95 -3.56 3.04
CA VAL A 810 23.48 -2.57 4.01
C VAL A 810 22.02 -2.16 3.77
N LEU A 811 21.49 -2.37 2.56
CA LEU A 811 20.12 -1.98 2.20
C LEU A 811 19.05 -2.66 3.08
N GLN A 812 19.34 -3.84 3.62
CA GLN A 812 18.41 -4.57 4.50
C GLN A 812 18.05 -3.78 5.77
N ILE A 813 18.99 -2.98 6.29
CA ILE A 813 18.81 -2.14 7.47
C ILE A 813 18.67 -0.65 7.11
N ALA A 814 18.67 -0.30 5.82
CA ALA A 814 18.59 1.08 5.39
C ALA A 814 17.31 1.80 5.85
N ASN A 815 16.18 1.08 5.98
CA ASN A 815 14.95 1.65 6.56
C ASN A 815 15.09 2.02 8.06
N ILE A 816 16.07 1.47 8.76
CA ILE A 816 16.38 1.79 10.16
C ILE A 816 17.41 2.92 10.23
N ILE A 817 18.39 2.91 9.32
CA ILE A 817 19.46 3.92 9.25
C ILE A 817 18.91 5.26 8.74
N ILE A 818 18.20 5.24 7.61
CA ILE A 818 17.61 6.43 7.01
C ILE A 818 16.43 6.87 7.86
N LYS A 819 16.64 7.95 8.59
CA LYS A 819 15.60 8.61 9.37
C LYS A 819 14.50 9.17 8.46
N GLU A 820 13.29 9.27 8.99
CA GLU A 820 12.10 9.70 8.25
C GLU A 820 12.25 11.07 7.58
N ASP A 821 13.02 11.98 8.18
CA ASP A 821 13.30 13.30 7.65
C ASP A 821 14.19 13.25 6.40
N THR A 822 15.17 12.35 6.39
CA THR A 822 16.03 12.07 5.22
C THR A 822 15.24 11.38 4.11
N LEU A 823 14.27 10.53 4.45
CA LEU A 823 13.39 9.87 3.49
C LEU A 823 12.58 10.88 2.65
N ALA A 824 12.09 11.97 3.25
CA ALA A 824 11.37 13.02 2.53
C ALA A 824 12.24 13.70 1.44
N CYS A 825 13.52 13.94 1.73
CA CYS A 825 14.50 14.44 0.77
C CYS A 825 14.73 13.43 -0.38
N LEU A 826 14.89 12.13 -0.05
CA LEU A 826 15.02 11.06 -1.05
C LEU A 826 13.81 11.00 -2.00
N GLU A 827 12.59 11.15 -1.48
CA GLU A 827 11.38 11.16 -2.31
C GLU A 827 11.34 12.34 -3.27
N HIS A 828 11.75 13.53 -2.82
CA HIS A 828 11.76 14.74 -3.66
C HIS A 828 12.76 14.62 -4.81
N LEU A 829 14.01 14.24 -4.51
CA LEU A 829 15.06 14.10 -5.51
C LEU A 829 14.71 13.01 -6.55
N GLN A 830 14.18 11.87 -6.10
CA GLN A 830 13.73 10.82 -7.02
C GLN A 830 12.58 11.26 -7.91
N LEU A 831 11.65 12.09 -7.40
CA LEU A 831 10.58 12.63 -8.20
C LEU A 831 11.13 13.51 -9.33
N GLU A 832 12.07 14.42 -9.05
CA GLU A 832 12.72 15.23 -10.08
C GLU A 832 13.44 14.36 -11.11
N LEU A 833 14.24 13.39 -10.67
CA LEU A 833 14.95 12.48 -11.58
C LEU A 833 13.98 11.71 -12.48
N CYS A 834 12.87 11.23 -11.93
CA CYS A 834 11.84 10.57 -12.72
C CYS A 834 11.17 11.50 -13.73
N GLU A 835 10.94 12.77 -13.38
CA GLU A 835 10.37 13.78 -14.28
C GLU A 835 11.32 14.06 -15.46
N ILE A 836 12.61 14.24 -15.17
CA ILE A 836 13.67 14.42 -16.17
C ILE A 836 13.72 13.22 -17.12
N LEU A 837 13.81 12.00 -16.58
CA LEU A 837 13.89 10.78 -17.38
C LEU A 837 12.61 10.51 -18.17
N THR A 838 11.45 10.91 -17.67
CA THR A 838 10.20 10.84 -18.44
C THR A 838 10.20 11.84 -19.59
N ALA A 839 10.73 13.05 -19.37
CA ALA A 839 10.78 14.09 -20.38
C ALA A 839 11.66 13.75 -21.58
N VAL A 840 12.82 13.12 -21.35
CA VAL A 840 13.73 12.68 -22.41
C VAL A 840 13.35 11.34 -23.04
N GLY A 841 12.22 10.75 -22.63
CA GLY A 841 11.72 9.48 -23.16
C GLY A 841 12.44 8.23 -22.64
N TYR A 842 13.32 8.37 -21.64
CA TYR A 842 13.93 7.23 -20.96
C TYR A 842 12.87 6.42 -20.21
N PHE A 843 12.01 7.09 -19.44
CA PHE A 843 10.84 6.48 -18.83
C PHE A 843 9.59 6.75 -19.67
N GLY A 844 9.00 5.69 -20.22
CA GLY A 844 7.74 5.77 -20.94
C GLY A 844 6.56 5.19 -20.16
N ASP A 845 5.50 4.84 -20.89
CA ASP A 845 4.34 4.13 -20.40
C ASP A 845 4.70 2.69 -20.00
N SER A 846 4.91 2.49 -18.70
CA SER A 846 5.19 1.19 -18.07
C SER A 846 3.94 0.60 -17.39
N PHE A 847 2.74 1.07 -17.72
CA PHE A 847 1.49 0.63 -17.08
C PHE A 847 1.26 -0.89 -17.22
N HIS A 848 1.80 -1.51 -18.26
CA HIS A 848 1.76 -2.96 -18.43
C HIS A 848 2.51 -3.73 -17.32
N CYS A 849 3.60 -3.18 -16.75
CA CYS A 849 4.30 -3.81 -15.62
C CYS A 849 3.38 -3.97 -14.40
N VAL A 850 2.53 -2.96 -14.19
CA VAL A 850 1.56 -2.92 -13.10
C VAL A 850 0.41 -3.90 -13.35
N LYS A 851 -0.05 -4.03 -14.60
CA LYS A 851 -1.07 -5.03 -15.00
C LYS A 851 -0.61 -6.46 -14.78
N GLN A 852 0.68 -6.72 -15.02
CA GLN A 852 1.28 -8.03 -14.83
C GLN A 852 1.65 -8.36 -13.38
N ARG A 853 1.36 -7.45 -12.43
CA ARG A 853 1.64 -7.62 -10.98
C ARG A 853 3.11 -7.91 -10.69
N ILE A 854 4.03 -7.30 -11.45
CA ILE A 854 5.46 -7.39 -11.17
C ILE A 854 5.71 -6.80 -9.77
N PRO A 855 6.44 -7.51 -8.88
CA PRO A 855 6.54 -7.12 -7.48
C PRO A 855 7.55 -5.99 -7.26
N MET A 856 7.44 -4.90 -8.02
CA MET A 856 8.38 -3.79 -8.08
C MET A 856 7.69 -2.62 -8.82
N ILE A 857 8.04 -1.38 -8.47
CA ILE A 857 7.56 -0.19 -9.18
C ILE A 857 8.72 0.72 -9.55
N GLN A 858 8.65 1.27 -10.77
CA GLN A 858 9.67 2.15 -11.35
C GLN A 858 9.08 3.06 -12.43
N GLY A 859 9.93 3.89 -13.03
CA GLY A 859 9.59 4.73 -14.19
C GLY A 859 8.42 5.66 -13.93
N LYS A 860 7.57 5.86 -14.95
CA LYS A 860 6.40 6.76 -14.85
C LYS A 860 5.39 6.35 -13.77
N ASN A 861 5.26 5.05 -13.47
CA ASN A 861 4.39 4.59 -12.39
C ASN A 861 4.97 4.93 -11.01
N PHE A 862 6.28 4.78 -10.82
CA PHE A 862 6.95 5.20 -9.58
C PHE A 862 6.92 6.71 -9.40
N ARG A 863 7.15 7.46 -10.49
CA ARG A 863 6.93 8.91 -10.53
C ARG A 863 5.53 9.28 -10.04
N ASN A 864 4.51 8.58 -10.53
CA ASN A 864 3.13 8.82 -10.11
C ASN A 864 2.89 8.40 -8.66
N LEU A 865 3.53 7.33 -8.17
CA LEU A 865 3.50 6.96 -6.76
C LEU A 865 4.09 8.06 -5.88
N LEU A 866 5.19 8.69 -6.26
CA LEU A 866 5.82 9.77 -5.48
C LEU A 866 4.99 11.07 -5.54
N ALA A 867 4.38 11.35 -6.70
CA ALA A 867 3.59 12.56 -6.92
C ALA A 867 2.14 12.47 -6.40
N HIS A 868 1.65 11.27 -6.09
CA HIS A 868 0.27 10.98 -5.67
C HIS A 868 0.27 10.01 -4.47
N ASP A 869 -0.89 9.44 -4.17
CA ASP A 869 -1.06 8.49 -3.07
C ASP A 869 -0.49 7.11 -3.42
N SER A 870 0.27 6.51 -2.49
CA SER A 870 0.96 5.24 -2.70
C SER A 870 0.08 4.00 -2.45
N LEU A 871 -1.08 4.14 -1.81
CA LEU A 871 -1.88 3.01 -1.31
C LEU A 871 -2.25 2.03 -2.43
N SER A 872 -2.80 2.53 -3.54
CA SER A 872 -3.21 1.68 -4.66
C SER A 872 -2.02 1.04 -5.38
N TYR A 873 -0.90 1.77 -5.52
CA TYR A 873 0.30 1.23 -6.17
C TYR A 873 0.98 0.15 -5.32
N ASN A 874 0.96 0.30 -4.00
CA ASN A 874 1.43 -0.73 -3.07
C ASN A 874 0.62 -2.01 -3.23
N MET A 875 -0.70 -1.92 -3.38
CA MET A 875 -1.50 -3.11 -3.69
C MET A 875 -1.25 -3.65 -5.09
N LEU A 876 -1.09 -2.81 -6.11
CA LEU A 876 -0.88 -3.30 -7.48
C LEU A 876 0.43 -4.08 -7.63
N THR A 877 1.46 -3.71 -6.86
CA THR A 877 2.84 -4.23 -7.00
C THR A 877 3.36 -5.01 -5.80
N ASP A 878 2.69 -5.05 -4.64
CA ASP A 878 3.20 -5.75 -3.44
C ASP A 878 4.67 -5.43 -3.05
N SER A 879 5.16 -4.25 -3.47
CA SER A 879 6.58 -3.90 -3.42
C SER A 879 7.07 -3.43 -2.04
N GLY A 880 6.14 -3.26 -1.08
CA GLY A 880 6.45 -2.83 0.29
C GLY A 880 7.11 -1.44 0.37
N ASP A 881 7.55 -1.03 1.55
CA ASP A 881 8.07 0.34 1.77
C ASP A 881 9.53 0.51 1.35
N ALA A 882 10.31 -0.58 1.30
CA ALA A 882 11.70 -0.56 0.86
C ALA A 882 11.90 -0.04 -0.58
N LYS A 883 10.83 -0.03 -1.41
CA LYS A 883 10.86 0.45 -2.80
C LYS A 883 11.45 1.85 -2.96
N THR A 884 11.24 2.76 -2.00
CA THR A 884 11.70 4.15 -2.10
C THR A 884 13.22 4.23 -1.95
N ILE A 885 13.79 3.48 -1.00
CA ILE A 885 15.25 3.41 -0.80
C ILE A 885 15.91 2.63 -1.93
N LEU A 886 15.29 1.53 -2.39
CA LEU A 886 15.80 0.72 -3.48
C LEU A 886 15.90 1.48 -4.80
N ASN A 887 14.86 2.22 -5.18
CA ASN A 887 14.91 3.06 -6.38
C ASN A 887 15.98 4.16 -6.25
N ALA A 888 16.11 4.79 -5.07
CA ALA A 888 17.15 5.78 -4.83
C ALA A 888 18.56 5.18 -5.00
N TYR A 889 18.79 4.00 -4.44
CA TYR A 889 20.05 3.28 -4.61
C TYR A 889 20.36 3.00 -6.09
N ILE A 890 19.37 2.57 -6.86
CA ILE A 890 19.54 2.32 -8.30
C ILE A 890 19.87 3.60 -9.06
N PHE A 891 19.23 4.73 -8.74
CA PHE A 891 19.61 6.03 -9.30
C PHE A 891 21.08 6.37 -9.00
N VAL A 892 21.52 6.16 -7.76
CA VAL A 892 22.90 6.43 -7.34
C VAL A 892 23.90 5.56 -8.10
N HIS A 893 23.58 4.30 -8.36
CA HIS A 893 24.53 3.35 -8.97
C HIS A 893 24.39 3.17 -10.48
N THR A 894 23.39 3.78 -11.11
CA THR A 894 23.19 3.71 -12.57
C THR A 894 23.46 5.05 -13.24
N GLU A 895 24.42 5.09 -14.14
CA GLU A 895 24.68 6.28 -14.97
C GLU A 895 23.75 6.32 -16.17
N VAL A 896 23.19 7.51 -16.45
CA VAL A 896 22.28 7.73 -17.57
C VAL A 896 22.74 8.93 -18.38
N ARG A 897 22.94 8.72 -19.68
CA ARG A 897 23.14 9.78 -20.67
C ARG A 897 21.78 10.18 -21.25
N LEU A 898 21.35 11.41 -21.00
CA LEU A 898 19.97 11.85 -21.27
C LEU A 898 19.59 11.87 -22.76
N PHE A 899 20.55 12.16 -23.64
CA PHE A 899 20.28 12.46 -25.06
C PHE A 899 20.87 11.43 -26.04
N GLU A 900 21.26 10.25 -25.56
CA GLU A 900 21.74 9.16 -26.41
C GLU A 900 20.57 8.31 -26.93
N SER A 901 20.64 7.92 -28.19
CA SER A 901 19.63 7.04 -28.80
C SER A 901 19.73 5.63 -28.21
N ARG A 902 18.64 5.12 -27.66
CA ARG A 902 18.54 3.73 -27.18
C ARG A 902 17.75 2.87 -28.15
N GLN A 903 18.20 1.63 -28.33
CA GLN A 903 17.37 0.58 -28.92
C GLN A 903 16.45 0.03 -27.81
N GLN A 904 15.14 0.02 -28.05
CA GLN A 904 14.18 -0.62 -27.15
C GLN A 904 14.01 -2.07 -27.58
N ASP A 905 14.48 -3.00 -26.75
CA ASP A 905 14.22 -4.41 -26.96
C ASP A 905 12.76 -4.72 -26.62
N THR A 906 12.07 -5.40 -27.53
CA THR A 906 10.71 -5.87 -27.23
C THR A 906 10.80 -7.10 -26.33
N ILE A 907 10.63 -6.89 -25.03
CA ILE A 907 10.69 -7.95 -24.02
C ILE A 907 9.30 -8.54 -23.81
N GLN A 908 9.14 -9.85 -24.06
CA GLN A 908 7.96 -10.63 -23.68
C GLN A 908 8.24 -11.39 -22.38
N LEU A 909 7.46 -11.17 -21.33
CA LEU A 909 7.67 -11.83 -20.05
C LEU A 909 6.69 -12.99 -19.86
N HIS A 910 7.19 -14.13 -19.41
CA HIS A 910 6.38 -15.28 -19.03
C HIS A 910 6.11 -15.28 -17.53
N LEU A 911 4.94 -14.77 -17.14
CA LEU A 911 4.57 -14.58 -15.74
C LEU A 911 3.35 -15.44 -15.33
N PRO A 912 3.17 -15.72 -14.03
CA PRO A 912 2.06 -16.55 -13.55
C PRO A 912 0.69 -15.99 -13.92
N SER A 913 -0.23 -16.88 -14.30
CA SER A 913 -1.61 -16.52 -14.60
C SER A 913 -2.45 -16.37 -13.34
N LEU A 914 -3.63 -15.75 -13.45
CA LEU A 914 -4.59 -15.69 -12.36
C LEU A 914 -5.08 -17.08 -11.92
N ALA A 915 -5.16 -18.04 -12.86
CA ALA A 915 -5.51 -19.42 -12.56
C ALA A 915 -4.45 -20.11 -11.70
N ASP A 916 -3.16 -19.83 -11.95
CA ASP A 916 -2.06 -20.32 -11.12
C ASP A 916 -2.19 -19.80 -9.69
N MET A 917 -2.48 -18.51 -9.53
CA MET A 917 -2.67 -17.90 -8.21
C MET A 917 -3.83 -18.53 -7.45
N TYR A 918 -4.97 -18.80 -8.12
CA TYR A 918 -6.09 -19.49 -7.48
C TYR A 918 -5.73 -20.92 -7.08
N ARG A 919 -5.04 -21.67 -7.93
CA ARG A 919 -4.56 -23.01 -7.61
C ARG A 919 -3.66 -23.01 -6.36
N TRP A 920 -2.67 -22.10 -6.30
CA TRP A 920 -1.75 -22.02 -5.16
C TRP A 920 -2.44 -21.66 -3.85
N LEU A 921 -3.46 -20.80 -3.91
CA LEU A 921 -4.30 -20.46 -2.77
C LEU A 921 -5.13 -21.65 -2.30
N GLU A 922 -5.75 -22.40 -3.21
CA GLU A 922 -6.53 -23.59 -2.85
C GLU A 922 -5.63 -24.69 -2.24
N GLU A 923 -4.40 -24.86 -2.73
CA GLU A 923 -3.40 -25.73 -2.09
C GLU A 923 -3.14 -25.33 -0.62
N GLN A 924 -3.05 -24.02 -0.31
CA GLN A 924 -2.88 -23.57 1.08
C GLN A 924 -4.13 -23.80 1.92
N GLN A 925 -5.32 -23.58 1.36
CA GLN A 925 -6.58 -23.82 2.09
C GLN A 925 -6.78 -25.30 2.43
N GLN A 926 -6.45 -26.20 1.50
CA GLN A 926 -6.47 -27.64 1.76
C GLN A 926 -5.44 -28.05 2.82
N LEU A 927 -4.26 -27.42 2.80
CA LEU A 927 -3.22 -27.65 3.81
C LEU A 927 -3.70 -27.21 5.20
N LEU A 928 -4.31 -26.03 5.31
CA LEU A 928 -4.90 -25.53 6.56
C LEU A 928 -6.00 -26.46 7.10
N ALA A 929 -6.91 -26.90 6.24
CA ALA A 929 -7.97 -27.84 6.64
C ALA A 929 -7.38 -29.16 7.16
N SER A 930 -6.28 -29.64 6.54
CA SER A 930 -5.62 -30.89 6.95
C SER A 930 -4.87 -30.73 8.28
N PHE A 931 -4.29 -29.55 8.57
CA PHE A 931 -3.76 -29.24 9.90
C PHE A 931 -4.84 -29.35 10.98
N GLN A 932 -6.02 -28.80 10.71
CA GLN A 932 -7.15 -28.80 11.65
C GLN A 932 -7.72 -30.20 11.89
N CYS A 933 -7.56 -31.13 10.95
CA CYS A 933 -7.98 -32.53 11.09
C CYS A 933 -6.90 -33.45 11.71
N ASN A 934 -5.70 -32.94 12.04
CA ASN A 934 -4.55 -33.73 12.52
C ASN A 934 -4.18 -34.91 11.58
N ASP A 935 -4.33 -34.73 10.27
CA ASP A 935 -4.03 -35.76 9.27
C ASP A 935 -2.60 -35.59 8.73
N VAL A 936 -1.65 -36.30 9.34
CA VAL A 936 -0.20 -36.22 9.02
C VAL A 936 0.08 -36.67 7.59
N GLN A 937 -0.58 -37.74 7.14
CA GLN A 937 -0.36 -38.28 5.80
C GLN A 937 -0.85 -37.30 4.76
N ARG A 938 -2.05 -36.75 4.94
CA ARG A 938 -2.61 -35.77 4.01
C ARG A 938 -1.80 -34.47 3.97
N VAL A 939 -1.33 -34.01 5.12
CA VAL A 939 -0.46 -32.82 5.20
C VAL A 939 0.84 -33.07 4.45
N HIS A 940 1.46 -34.22 4.66
CA HIS A 940 2.68 -34.61 3.95
C HIS A 940 2.47 -34.70 2.43
N GLU A 941 1.37 -35.30 1.97
CA GLU A 941 0.98 -35.33 0.55
C GLU A 941 0.84 -33.92 -0.04
N LEU A 942 0.13 -33.03 0.66
CA LEU A 942 -0.08 -31.65 0.22
C LEU A 942 1.23 -30.85 0.20
N MET A 943 2.16 -31.13 1.12
CA MET A 943 3.51 -30.56 1.07
C MET A 943 4.28 -31.03 -0.16
N ARG A 944 4.23 -32.34 -0.48
CA ARG A 944 4.82 -32.90 -1.71
C ARG A 944 4.22 -32.30 -2.98
N ALA A 945 2.94 -31.92 -2.94
CA ALA A 945 2.25 -31.23 -4.03
C ALA A 945 2.58 -29.72 -4.13
N GLY A 946 3.37 -29.15 -3.21
CA GLY A 946 3.78 -27.74 -3.23
C GLY A 946 3.12 -26.86 -2.16
N GLY A 947 2.47 -27.46 -1.15
CA GLY A 947 2.03 -26.79 0.07
C GLY A 947 3.19 -26.11 0.82
N ALA A 948 2.91 -25.01 1.52
CA ALA A 948 3.93 -24.20 2.18
C ALA A 948 3.64 -24.20 3.68
N ILE A 949 4.31 -25.09 4.41
CA ILE A 949 4.09 -25.30 5.84
C ILE A 949 4.44 -24.07 6.70
N THR A 950 5.37 -23.24 6.23
CA THR A 950 5.81 -22.00 6.91
C THR A 950 4.94 -20.78 6.58
N ALA A 951 3.85 -20.96 5.82
CA ALA A 951 2.91 -19.90 5.48
C ALA A 951 2.15 -19.36 6.71
N TYR A 952 1.70 -18.11 6.58
CA TYR A 952 0.69 -17.53 7.46
C TYR A 952 -0.70 -17.69 6.85
N PHE A 953 -1.68 -17.95 7.70
CA PHE A 953 -3.06 -18.15 7.32
C PHE A 953 -3.93 -17.06 7.95
N CYS A 954 -4.74 -16.38 7.14
CA CYS A 954 -5.82 -15.57 7.67
C CYS A 954 -6.96 -16.48 8.08
N PHE A 955 -7.30 -16.45 9.38
CA PHE A 955 -8.29 -17.34 9.95
C PHE A 955 -9.16 -16.62 10.98
N THR A 956 -10.45 -16.98 11.00
CA THR A 956 -11.37 -16.63 12.07
C THR A 956 -11.96 -17.90 12.68
N PRO A 957 -11.53 -18.31 13.89
CA PRO A 957 -12.01 -19.54 14.54
C PRO A 957 -13.52 -19.54 14.77
N ASN A 958 -14.10 -18.38 15.08
CA ASN A 958 -15.54 -18.18 15.21
C ASN A 958 -15.90 -16.72 14.87
N ALA A 959 -16.44 -16.51 13.68
CA ALA A 959 -16.78 -15.19 13.15
C ALA A 959 -17.85 -14.42 13.94
N LYS A 960 -18.56 -15.09 14.86
CA LYS A 960 -19.53 -14.43 15.75
C LYS A 960 -18.89 -13.74 16.94
N HIS A 961 -17.75 -14.24 17.40
CA HIS A 961 -17.15 -13.82 18.67
C HIS A 961 -15.76 -13.20 18.50
N TYR A 962 -15.07 -13.43 17.36
CA TYR A 962 -13.67 -13.02 17.19
C TYR A 962 -13.40 -12.35 15.82
N PRO A 963 -12.50 -11.34 15.78
CA PRO A 963 -12.00 -10.82 14.51
C PRO A 963 -11.01 -11.79 13.86
N ALA A 964 -10.82 -11.66 12.55
CA ALA A 964 -9.82 -12.41 11.80
C ALA A 964 -8.39 -12.01 12.19
N ALA A 965 -7.47 -12.97 12.17
CA ALA A 965 -6.05 -12.75 12.42
C ALA A 965 -5.17 -13.54 11.43
N MET A 966 -3.94 -13.08 11.21
CA MET A 966 -2.90 -13.81 10.47
C MET A 966 -2.10 -14.67 11.45
N LEU A 967 -2.09 -16.00 11.27
CA LEU A 967 -1.43 -16.95 12.16
C LEU A 967 -0.52 -17.91 11.38
N SER A 968 0.62 -18.29 11.94
CA SER A 968 1.47 -19.35 11.34
C SER A 968 0.85 -20.73 11.51
N ALA A 969 1.22 -21.71 10.67
CA ALA A 969 0.73 -23.09 10.79
C ALA A 969 0.90 -23.68 12.22
N GLY A 970 2.04 -23.43 12.88
CA GLY A 970 2.28 -23.87 14.26
C GLY A 970 1.22 -23.34 15.23
N ASN A 971 0.74 -22.12 15.01
CA ASN A 971 -0.31 -21.50 15.84
C ASN A 971 -1.73 -21.95 15.45
N THR A 972 -1.91 -22.86 14.48
CA THR A 972 -3.23 -23.34 14.03
C THR A 972 -3.62 -24.72 14.57
N ILE A 973 -2.73 -25.41 15.28
CA ILE A 973 -2.76 -26.89 15.46
C ILE A 973 -3.99 -27.54 16.15
N GLN A 974 -4.96 -26.93 16.81
CA GLN A 974 -5.95 -27.61 17.69
C GLN A 974 -5.41 -28.57 18.78
N GLY A 975 -5.97 -28.45 19.99
CA GLY A 975 -5.75 -29.40 21.09
C GLY A 975 -4.45 -29.22 21.88
N PHE A 976 -4.52 -29.71 23.12
CA PHE A 976 -3.47 -30.12 24.04
C PHE A 976 -3.91 -31.50 24.50
N CYS A 977 -3.02 -32.48 24.42
CA CYS A 977 -3.31 -33.86 24.77
C CYS A 977 -2.12 -34.42 25.55
N ASP A 978 -2.38 -35.35 26.48
CA ASP A 978 -1.36 -36.12 27.19
C ASP A 978 -0.41 -36.87 26.23
N ARG A 979 -0.85 -37.05 24.97
CA ARG A 979 -0.04 -37.46 23.82
C ARG A 979 -0.11 -36.37 22.76
N ALA A 980 1.02 -35.79 22.37
CA ALA A 980 1.06 -34.76 21.34
C ALA A 980 0.33 -35.24 20.06
N PRO A 981 -0.47 -34.39 19.39
CA PRO A 981 -1.04 -34.71 18.09
C PRO A 981 0.05 -35.23 17.16
N SER A 982 -0.28 -36.25 16.38
CA SER A 982 0.63 -36.91 15.44
C SER A 982 1.30 -35.93 14.47
N ILE A 983 0.72 -34.75 14.26
CA ILE A 983 1.27 -33.69 13.41
C ILE A 983 2.37 -32.84 14.05
N VAL A 984 2.47 -32.80 15.38
CA VAL A 984 3.48 -31.98 16.09
C VAL A 984 4.91 -32.39 15.73
N PRO A 985 5.27 -33.68 15.69
CA PRO A 985 6.58 -34.09 15.19
C PRO A 985 6.86 -33.56 13.79
N LEU A 986 5.91 -33.64 12.86
CA LEU A 986 6.07 -33.14 11.49
C LEU A 986 6.30 -31.61 11.46
N LEU A 987 5.46 -30.83 12.13
CA LEU A 987 5.60 -29.37 12.19
C LEU A 987 6.89 -28.94 12.89
N GLY A 988 7.32 -29.70 13.90
CA GLY A 988 8.60 -29.49 14.58
C GLY A 988 9.83 -29.60 13.69
N ARG A 989 9.70 -30.15 12.47
CA ARG A 989 10.77 -30.12 11.47
C ARG A 989 10.95 -28.74 10.84
N TYR A 990 9.98 -27.83 10.94
CA TYR A 990 10.01 -26.50 10.28
C TYR A 990 9.88 -25.33 11.26
N PHE A 991 9.30 -25.57 12.44
CA PHE A 991 9.18 -24.58 13.50
C PHE A 991 10.14 -24.93 14.65
N PRO A 992 11.21 -24.15 14.86
CA PRO A 992 12.20 -24.43 15.88
C PRO A 992 11.56 -24.50 17.26
N TYR A 993 12.02 -25.43 18.09
CA TYR A 993 11.54 -25.64 19.45
C TYR A 993 10.06 -26.05 19.59
N LEU A 994 9.28 -26.18 18.50
CA LEU A 994 7.86 -26.49 18.61
C LEU A 994 7.61 -27.82 19.34
N ARG A 995 8.45 -28.85 19.13
CA ARG A 995 8.35 -30.14 19.83
C ARG A 995 8.51 -29.98 21.34
N GLU A 996 9.50 -29.20 21.76
CA GLU A 996 9.81 -28.96 23.17
C GLU A 996 8.75 -28.06 23.82
N LEU A 997 8.35 -27.01 23.11
CA LEU A 997 7.37 -26.02 23.56
C LEU A 997 5.98 -26.61 23.65
N TYR A 998 5.58 -27.52 22.75
CA TYR A 998 4.23 -28.08 22.74
C TYR A 998 3.89 -28.84 24.03
N HIS A 999 4.89 -29.43 24.68
CA HIS A 999 4.73 -30.09 25.99
C HIS A 999 4.75 -29.13 27.18
N ARG A 1000 5.15 -27.86 26.98
CA ARG A 1000 5.10 -26.84 28.02
C ARG A 1000 3.66 -26.36 28.20
N PRO A 1001 3.08 -26.50 29.40
CA PRO A 1001 1.71 -26.06 29.67
C PRO A 1001 1.48 -24.59 29.31
N GLU A 1002 2.47 -23.72 29.49
CA GLU A 1002 2.38 -22.29 29.20
C GLU A 1002 2.20 -22.02 27.70
N PHE A 1003 2.99 -22.67 26.85
CA PHE A 1003 2.90 -22.51 25.40
C PHE A 1003 1.62 -23.13 24.83
N ALA A 1004 1.22 -24.30 25.36
CA ALA A 1004 -0.04 -24.93 24.99
C ALA A 1004 -1.26 -24.07 25.37
N LEU A 1005 -1.20 -23.42 26.53
CA LEU A 1005 -2.20 -22.45 26.98
C LEU A 1005 -2.25 -21.24 26.04
N GLU A 1006 -1.10 -20.61 25.77
CA GLU A 1006 -1.01 -19.44 24.88
C GLU A 1006 -1.55 -19.73 23.48
N THR A 1007 -1.12 -20.84 22.86
CA THR A 1007 -1.58 -21.22 21.52
C THR A 1007 -3.06 -21.61 21.49
N ALA A 1008 -3.58 -22.27 22.53
CA ALA A 1008 -5.01 -22.53 22.66
C ALA A 1008 -5.83 -21.23 22.81
N ILE A 1009 -5.34 -20.25 23.58
CA ILE A 1009 -5.94 -18.92 23.69
C ILE A 1009 -5.95 -18.18 22.34
N VAL A 1010 -4.82 -18.16 21.62
CA VAL A 1010 -4.69 -17.53 20.29
C VAL A 1010 -5.68 -18.14 19.29
N ARG A 1011 -5.81 -19.48 19.29
CA ARG A 1011 -6.76 -20.22 18.45
C ARG A 1011 -8.22 -20.08 18.91
N ARG A 1012 -8.46 -19.53 20.10
CA ARG A 1012 -9.78 -19.47 20.75
C ARG A 1012 -10.36 -20.86 21.07
N ASP A 1013 -9.50 -21.85 21.28
CA ASP A 1013 -9.85 -23.19 21.76
C ASP A 1013 -9.84 -23.21 23.29
N PHE A 1014 -10.86 -22.57 23.87
CA PHE A 1014 -10.92 -22.33 25.30
C PHE A 1014 -11.20 -23.58 26.14
N GLU A 1015 -11.87 -24.57 25.58
CA GLU A 1015 -12.08 -25.87 26.26
C GLU A 1015 -10.74 -26.55 26.55
N THR A 1016 -9.83 -26.51 25.57
CA THR A 1016 -8.47 -27.03 25.73
C THR A 1016 -7.66 -26.17 26.69
N ALA A 1017 -7.67 -24.84 26.51
CA ALA A 1017 -6.92 -23.94 27.38
C ALA A 1017 -7.39 -24.04 28.85
N PHE A 1018 -8.69 -24.24 29.11
CA PHE A 1018 -9.20 -24.38 30.49
C PHE A 1018 -8.59 -25.55 31.24
N LYS A 1019 -8.34 -26.66 30.55
CA LYS A 1019 -7.70 -27.84 31.17
C LYS A 1019 -6.26 -27.58 31.62
N LEU A 1020 -5.63 -26.54 31.08
CA LEU A 1020 -4.23 -26.19 31.30
C LEU A 1020 -4.05 -25.09 32.34
N VAL A 1021 -5.09 -24.31 32.62
CA VAL A 1021 -4.98 -23.22 33.59
C VAL A 1021 -5.18 -23.72 35.01
N ASP A 1022 -4.33 -23.25 35.90
CA ASP A 1022 -4.57 -23.30 37.34
C ASP A 1022 -5.67 -22.29 37.70
N GLU A 1023 -6.87 -22.79 38.00
CA GLU A 1023 -8.04 -21.96 38.36
C GLU A 1023 -7.80 -21.06 39.59
N THR A 1024 -6.77 -21.35 40.40
CA THR A 1024 -6.41 -20.52 41.56
C THR A 1024 -5.64 -19.26 41.17
N LYS A 1025 -5.15 -19.16 39.93
CA LYS A 1025 -4.45 -17.99 39.39
C LYS A 1025 -5.37 -17.11 38.53
N PRO A 1026 -5.04 -15.83 38.34
CA PRO A 1026 -5.76 -14.97 37.39
C PRO A 1026 -5.68 -15.53 35.97
N LEU A 1027 -6.83 -15.66 35.31
CA LEU A 1027 -6.89 -16.05 33.90
C LEU A 1027 -6.41 -14.89 33.02
N GLU A 1028 -5.75 -15.19 31.91
CA GLU A 1028 -5.13 -14.18 31.05
C GLU A 1028 -5.99 -13.78 29.84
N GLY A 1029 -6.16 -12.47 29.69
CA GLY A 1029 -6.67 -11.78 28.50
C GLY A 1029 -7.82 -12.47 27.77
N LEU A 1030 -7.56 -12.91 26.54
CA LEU A 1030 -8.55 -13.45 25.61
C LEU A 1030 -9.35 -14.65 26.13
N PHE A 1031 -8.91 -15.29 27.21
CA PHE A 1031 -9.63 -16.37 27.87
C PHE A 1031 -10.99 -15.94 28.44
N TYR A 1032 -11.10 -14.67 28.85
CA TYR A 1032 -12.37 -14.08 29.27
C TYR A 1032 -13.38 -13.94 28.15
N SER A 1033 -12.98 -14.10 26.88
CA SER A 1033 -13.91 -14.09 25.75
C SER A 1033 -14.70 -15.40 25.58
N TRP A 1034 -14.48 -16.41 26.43
CA TRP A 1034 -15.09 -17.73 26.29
C TRP A 1034 -16.50 -17.84 26.90
N PRO A 1035 -17.58 -18.00 26.11
CA PRO A 1035 -18.95 -17.93 26.63
C PRO A 1035 -19.25 -18.84 27.83
N LYS A 1036 -18.64 -20.04 27.86
CA LYS A 1036 -18.88 -21.08 28.88
C LYS A 1036 -17.97 -21.00 30.11
N LEU A 1037 -17.08 -20.02 30.21
CA LEU A 1037 -16.04 -19.97 31.24
C LEU A 1037 -16.61 -20.10 32.66
N MET A 1038 -17.65 -19.33 32.98
CA MET A 1038 -18.23 -19.35 34.32
C MET A 1038 -18.94 -20.65 34.67
N MET A 1039 -19.50 -21.37 33.69
CA MET A 1039 -20.05 -22.69 33.95
C MET A 1039 -18.98 -23.72 34.30
N ARG A 1040 -17.75 -23.51 33.80
CA ARG A 1040 -16.63 -24.46 33.94
C ARG A 1040 -15.82 -24.28 35.21
N LEU A 1041 -15.72 -23.06 35.74
CA LEU A 1041 -15.02 -22.78 37.00
C LEU A 1041 -15.59 -23.59 38.18
N SER A 1042 -14.70 -24.11 39.02
CA SER A 1042 -15.06 -24.91 40.19
C SER A 1042 -15.84 -24.09 41.25
N PRO A 1043 -16.77 -24.72 42.02
CA PRO A 1043 -17.53 -24.04 43.06
C PRO A 1043 -16.65 -23.41 44.16
N ALA A 1044 -15.53 -24.05 44.50
CA ALA A 1044 -14.58 -23.55 45.50
C ALA A 1044 -13.90 -22.24 45.05
N VAL A 1045 -13.47 -22.15 43.78
CA VAL A 1045 -12.86 -20.95 43.20
C VAL A 1045 -13.86 -19.81 43.04
N LYS A 1046 -15.13 -20.12 42.76
CA LYS A 1046 -16.21 -19.12 42.76
C LYS A 1046 -16.48 -18.57 44.16
N ALA A 1047 -16.46 -19.45 45.17
CA ALA A 1047 -16.71 -19.10 46.56
C ALA A 1047 -15.53 -18.32 47.20
N SER A 1048 -14.29 -18.60 46.79
CA SER A 1048 -13.09 -17.96 47.35
C SER A 1048 -12.81 -16.55 46.83
N LYS A 1049 -13.43 -16.14 45.71
CA LYS A 1049 -13.25 -14.82 45.11
C LYS A 1049 -13.86 -13.73 45.99
N THR A 1050 -13.02 -12.79 46.42
CA THR A 1050 -13.41 -11.56 47.09
C THR A 1050 -14.33 -10.71 46.21
N LEU A 1051 -15.01 -9.75 46.84
CA LEU A 1051 -15.91 -8.84 46.13
C LEU A 1051 -15.18 -8.01 45.06
N THR A 1052 -13.91 -7.65 45.31
CA THR A 1052 -13.04 -6.95 44.36
C THR A 1052 -12.68 -7.84 43.16
N GLU A 1053 -12.33 -9.11 43.39
CA GLU A 1053 -11.98 -10.05 42.31
C GLU A 1053 -13.20 -10.39 41.44
N ARG A 1054 -14.40 -10.48 42.02
CA ARG A 1054 -15.64 -10.67 41.26
C ARG A 1054 -15.93 -9.48 40.36
N ARG A 1055 -15.70 -8.25 40.81
CA ARG A 1055 -15.83 -7.04 39.98
C ARG A 1055 -14.83 -7.06 38.82
N ASN A 1056 -13.56 -7.36 39.10
CA ASN A 1056 -12.54 -7.46 38.06
C ASN A 1056 -12.90 -8.51 36.99
N LEU A 1057 -13.49 -9.64 37.37
CA LEU A 1057 -13.96 -10.66 36.42
C LEU A 1057 -15.10 -10.18 35.55
N LEU A 1058 -16.09 -9.51 36.14
CA LEU A 1058 -17.19 -8.91 35.38
C LEU A 1058 -16.66 -7.92 34.35
N ASP A 1059 -15.69 -7.08 34.72
CA ASP A 1059 -15.05 -6.14 33.81
C ASP A 1059 -14.35 -6.84 32.65
N GLN A 1060 -13.56 -7.88 32.95
CA GLN A 1060 -12.87 -8.66 31.93
C GLN A 1060 -13.85 -9.35 30.97
N PHE A 1061 -14.95 -9.94 31.47
CA PHE A 1061 -15.96 -10.54 30.60
C PHE A 1061 -16.55 -9.52 29.62
N LEU A 1062 -16.82 -8.30 30.08
CA LEU A 1062 -17.33 -7.25 29.21
C LEU A 1062 -16.27 -6.71 28.24
N ASP A 1063 -15.02 -6.55 28.66
CA ASP A 1063 -13.88 -6.17 27.80
C ASP A 1063 -13.78 -7.11 26.60
N TYR A 1064 -13.94 -8.40 26.85
CA TYR A 1064 -13.82 -9.44 25.83
C TYR A 1064 -15.15 -9.85 25.18
N GLY A 1065 -16.26 -9.17 25.50
CA GLY A 1065 -17.56 -9.37 24.86
C GLY A 1065 -18.27 -10.69 25.20
N ASN A 1066 -17.99 -11.25 26.39
CA ASN A 1066 -18.54 -12.51 26.88
C ASN A 1066 -19.74 -12.28 27.82
N GLU A 1067 -20.90 -12.16 27.22
CA GLU A 1067 -22.13 -11.86 27.95
C GLU A 1067 -22.64 -13.05 28.74
N GLU A 1068 -22.51 -14.26 28.18
CA GLU A 1068 -23.05 -15.48 28.78
C GLU A 1068 -22.43 -15.75 30.15
N SER A 1069 -21.10 -15.65 30.25
CA SER A 1069 -20.41 -15.74 31.53
C SER A 1069 -20.68 -14.55 32.44
N TRP A 1070 -20.81 -13.34 31.88
CA TRP A 1070 -21.16 -12.16 32.68
C TRP A 1070 -22.51 -12.31 33.39
N TRP A 1071 -23.57 -12.69 32.66
CA TRP A 1071 -24.90 -12.93 33.23
C TRP A 1071 -24.88 -14.02 34.30
N THR A 1072 -24.08 -15.07 34.09
CA THR A 1072 -23.92 -16.18 35.03
C THR A 1072 -23.28 -15.74 36.36
N VAL A 1073 -22.44 -14.70 36.37
CA VAL A 1073 -21.82 -14.17 37.61
C VAL A 1073 -22.76 -13.22 38.34
N THR A 1074 -23.59 -12.49 37.60
CA THR A 1074 -24.54 -11.51 38.17
C THR A 1074 -25.78 -12.14 38.79
N GLN A 1075 -26.15 -13.34 38.34
CA GLN A 1075 -27.19 -14.18 38.95
C GLN A 1075 -26.63 -14.90 40.18
#